data_AF-A0A813E3J0-F1
#
_entry.id   AF-A0A813E3J0-F1
#
_cell.length_a   1.000
_cell.length_b   1.000
_cell.length_c   1.000
_cell.angle_alpha   90.00
_cell.angle_beta   90.00
_cell.angle_gamma   90.00
#
_symmetry.space_group_name_H-M   'P 1'
#
loop_
_entity.id
_entity.type
_entity.pdbx_description
1 polymer ?
#
loop_
_entity_poly.entity_id
_entity_poly.type
_entity_poly.pdbx_seq_one_letter_code
_entity_poly.pdbx_strand_id
1 'polypeptide(L)'
;MSEAMEDLFGYNRGNFFYDQKMRIEREYQEQDMRIKQFLLYREDVRDLSELTVKKMDSYLLITLLEIGGCLDMLMHGVLHIGERENDLDPPTWLLWLYVISLAEAFVYLFLSAWLAIHASVSAHSFSVRLLTQFVRLPIASKDQMNAASAVATEYEGYGVDMLRVPMWQKQAARLATTDDASESLASQDSAVAGLALAQQANPAAALKHVRLYRDLQNNWQAHDAYARACLALGTYKMIHALAYYTIGLLVIELRAPWAGLGCALVLPMLAWLLIRLDLYFASYMYVIGALLLMTGPLFALLAATMRFLPEPFKSAHQFLVPVIFAMHAVLIVCIEFVARAEKTSESRGAALPTRFRSVLYLDVFGWMTSPEEPEVAVAPAAGRETGRSVDSSDICRALSEECNGLGAQLLLEFRGWEVTDLRQLGLTVVVVVVFYCCCCSFASDGSGVCEGEEEGGSWIGEALPPSAQAGSSSACSGGRLSSEECAVVWLRLEWHLAPPAQGSISWYVQPGTSERFSNNPEGPGVFVSDLDGVTDRVDQLRERIDALATAAREARSMRGSRGSRFSRVRRAAGAVNQPLSSPLLDSVVDEAPASQAQETRFGGRESVDVGAVAAGDATWSYSETAAQTFHPRRDDRRESRRPPGQVPWRIFLNVSGMLVSVWVVGVAWYAITPLSMLVGTGGKATLQGELGGSGRRVLSGDSWPARPVPVRPVGMVCHAQQGGRLLVAERFAVYEIDLVPTSHLQQSAEVHECLAHEPQFHSEGLAAISLECSDPGSCWLLLLGSRGAEVLRCPLGPGQSSRPRLVRLDGGPSFAGFRAIMAAPPQQHSGSSQKLATGGHRWWGVPKGGSCAAPVQLRVQFGSRPIASAQKFSSWGRQHEEVVELYLTGEVDWAESEAGRRTLRMADSSLRQAAKHAVVQAGAEAHALQGIGRQSFLGLSDGGLDSEGPQMLHTWTALPDGRFRHAAAWGLPEGRSWTAGCSAHGHFWALGGTDGAMGPELWSFDLPEPL
;
A
#
# COMPACT_ATOMS: atom_id res chain seq x y z
N MET A 1 -38.67 -86.92 26.56
CA MET A 1 -39.48 -85.74 26.18
C MET A 1 -39.18 -84.56 27.11
N SER A 2 -39.17 -84.74 28.44
CA SER A 2 -38.71 -83.74 29.42
C SER A 2 -37.31 -83.19 29.12
N GLU A 3 -36.29 -84.06 28.99
CA GLU A 3 -34.90 -83.63 28.67
C GLU A 3 -34.83 -82.88 27.34
N ALA A 4 -35.49 -83.37 26.29
CA ALA A 4 -35.51 -82.67 24.99
C ALA A 4 -36.21 -81.30 25.04
N MET A 5 -37.22 -81.12 25.89
CA MET A 5 -37.87 -79.83 26.13
C MET A 5 -36.95 -78.89 26.91
N GLU A 6 -36.24 -79.42 27.90
CA GLU A 6 -35.27 -78.66 28.69
C GLU A 6 -34.08 -78.21 27.85
N ASP A 7 -33.54 -79.07 26.99
CA ASP A 7 -32.48 -78.74 26.04
C ASP A 7 -32.92 -77.69 25.02
N LEU A 8 -34.14 -77.82 24.49
CA LEU A 8 -34.71 -76.84 23.55
C LEU A 8 -34.93 -75.47 24.23
N PHE A 9 -35.40 -75.47 25.48
CA PHE A 9 -35.54 -74.26 26.28
C PHE A 9 -34.17 -73.63 26.59
N GLY A 10 -33.18 -74.44 26.97
CA GLY A 10 -31.81 -74.00 27.23
C GLY A 10 -31.18 -73.39 25.99
N TYR A 11 -31.38 -74.00 24.83
CA TYR A 11 -30.91 -73.50 23.54
C TYR A 11 -31.58 -72.16 23.16
N ASN A 12 -32.91 -72.07 23.24
CA ASN A 12 -33.64 -70.83 22.92
C ASN A 12 -33.28 -69.70 23.87
N ARG A 13 -33.14 -70.00 25.16
CA ARG A 13 -32.68 -69.04 26.18
C ARG A 13 -31.27 -68.54 25.86
N GLY A 14 -30.34 -69.45 25.56
CA GLY A 14 -28.96 -69.11 25.19
C GLY A 14 -28.88 -68.23 23.93
N ASN A 15 -29.62 -68.58 22.89
CA ASN A 15 -29.71 -67.78 21.66
C ASN A 15 -30.35 -66.41 21.89
N PHE A 16 -31.40 -66.32 22.72
CA PHE A 16 -32.03 -65.04 23.05
C PHE A 16 -31.04 -64.08 23.73
N PHE A 17 -30.31 -64.56 24.75
CA PHE A 17 -29.29 -63.75 25.41
C PHE A 17 -28.15 -63.36 24.46
N TYR A 18 -27.75 -64.26 23.55
CA TYR A 18 -26.74 -63.96 22.54
C TYR A 18 -27.21 -62.88 21.55
N ASP A 19 -28.38 -63.05 20.93
CA ASP A 19 -28.94 -62.10 19.97
C ASP A 19 -29.17 -60.72 20.59
N GLN A 20 -29.64 -60.70 21.84
CA GLN A 20 -29.85 -59.46 22.56
C GLN A 20 -28.55 -58.74 22.88
N LYS A 21 -27.53 -59.48 23.35
CA LYS A 21 -26.19 -58.92 23.55
C LYS A 21 -25.66 -58.32 22.25
N MET A 22 -25.82 -59.01 21.12
CA MET A 22 -25.42 -58.51 19.80
C MET A 22 -26.20 -57.27 19.37
N ARG A 23 -27.49 -57.15 19.72
CA ARG A 23 -28.30 -55.94 19.44
C ARG A 23 -27.79 -54.74 20.24
N ILE A 24 -27.59 -54.93 21.55
CA ILE A 24 -27.07 -53.88 22.43
C ILE A 24 -25.66 -53.46 22.00
N GLU A 25 -24.78 -54.41 21.67
CA GLU A 25 -23.44 -54.13 21.14
C GLU A 25 -23.51 -53.34 19.83
N ARG A 26 -24.44 -53.67 18.93
CA ARG A 26 -24.65 -52.91 17.68
C ARG A 26 -25.11 -51.48 17.94
N GLU A 27 -26.04 -51.27 18.85
CA GLU A 27 -26.53 -49.94 19.22
C GLU A 27 -25.41 -49.08 19.85
N TYR A 28 -24.62 -49.66 20.75
CA TYR A 28 -23.45 -48.96 21.31
C TYR A 28 -22.38 -48.67 20.26
N GLN A 29 -22.13 -49.59 19.34
CA GLN A 29 -21.21 -49.35 18.21
C GLN A 29 -21.71 -48.22 17.32
N GLU A 30 -23.02 -48.14 17.05
CA GLU A 30 -23.59 -47.07 16.25
C GLU A 30 -23.46 -45.71 16.96
N GLN A 31 -23.73 -45.66 18.26
CA GLN A 31 -23.52 -44.47 19.08
C GLN A 31 -22.03 -44.06 19.12
N ASP A 32 -21.12 -45.02 19.29
CA ASP A 32 -19.68 -44.79 19.28
C ASP A 32 -19.20 -44.26 17.93
N MET A 33 -19.70 -44.81 16.81
CA MET A 33 -19.41 -44.30 15.47
C MET A 33 -19.91 -42.86 15.28
N ARG A 34 -21.11 -42.53 15.78
CA ARG A 34 -21.63 -41.15 15.73
C ARG A 34 -20.78 -40.19 16.57
N ILE A 35 -20.39 -40.60 17.78
CA ILE A 35 -19.51 -39.77 18.64
C ILE A 35 -18.16 -39.54 17.93
N LYS A 36 -17.55 -40.59 17.38
CA LYS A 36 -16.30 -40.49 16.61
C LYS A 36 -16.43 -39.56 15.40
N GLN A 37 -17.54 -39.63 14.67
CA GLN A 37 -17.83 -38.72 13.56
C GLN A 37 -17.91 -37.26 14.02
N PHE A 38 -18.58 -36.97 15.15
CA PHE A 38 -18.62 -35.62 15.71
C PHE A 38 -17.26 -35.14 16.23
N LEU A 39 -16.44 -36.03 16.77
CA LEU A 39 -15.07 -35.70 17.17
C LEU A 39 -14.24 -35.27 15.96
N LEU A 40 -14.32 -35.99 14.84
CA LEU A 40 -13.67 -35.61 13.58
C LEU A 40 -14.16 -34.23 13.11
N TYR A 41 -15.46 -33.96 13.14
CA TYR A 41 -15.98 -32.63 12.75
C TYR A 41 -15.47 -31.48 13.62
N ARG A 42 -15.20 -31.74 14.91
CA ARG A 42 -14.62 -30.73 15.81
C ARG A 42 -13.15 -30.50 15.52
N GLU A 43 -12.43 -31.56 15.17
CA GLU A 43 -11.03 -31.51 14.77
C GLU A 43 -10.89 -30.74 13.44
N ASP A 44 -11.70 -31.07 12.43
CA ASP A 44 -11.72 -30.36 11.14
C ASP A 44 -11.93 -28.84 11.32
N VAL A 45 -12.89 -28.45 12.16
CA VAL A 45 -13.15 -27.03 12.44
C VAL A 45 -11.97 -26.35 13.13
N ARG A 46 -11.33 -27.04 14.09
CA ARG A 46 -10.14 -26.51 14.78
C ARG A 46 -9.01 -26.33 13.80
N ASP A 47 -8.68 -27.36 13.04
CA ASP A 47 -7.57 -27.37 12.10
C ASP A 47 -7.73 -26.30 11.02
N LEU A 48 -8.93 -26.16 10.42
CA LEU A 48 -9.21 -25.14 9.42
C LEU A 48 -9.08 -23.72 9.99
N SER A 49 -9.59 -23.50 11.20
CA SER A 49 -9.51 -22.18 11.85
C SER A 49 -8.10 -21.84 12.32
N GLU A 50 -7.40 -22.81 12.90
CA GLU A 50 -6.04 -22.68 13.39
C GLU A 50 -5.06 -22.45 12.25
N LEU A 51 -5.29 -23.09 11.09
CA LEU A 51 -4.55 -22.80 9.86
C LEU A 51 -4.68 -21.33 9.45
N THR A 52 -5.87 -20.74 9.56
CA THR A 52 -6.09 -19.32 9.23
C THR A 52 -5.39 -18.41 10.24
N VAL A 53 -5.57 -18.67 11.53
CA VAL A 53 -4.94 -17.90 12.62
C VAL A 53 -3.42 -17.93 12.50
N LYS A 54 -2.82 -19.14 12.42
CA LYS A 54 -1.36 -19.31 12.28
C LYS A 54 -0.79 -18.61 11.03
N LYS A 55 -1.51 -18.67 9.90
CA LYS A 55 -1.12 -17.95 8.68
C LYS A 55 -1.15 -16.44 8.88
N MET A 56 -2.23 -15.90 9.46
CA MET A 56 -2.35 -14.45 9.68
C MET A 56 -1.32 -13.92 10.67
N ASP A 57 -1.03 -14.68 11.72
CA ASP A 57 0.00 -14.34 12.69
C ASP A 57 1.41 -14.34 12.04
N SER A 58 1.66 -15.28 11.12
CA SER A 58 2.92 -15.32 10.34
C SER A 58 3.06 -14.10 9.42
N TYR A 59 1.99 -13.71 8.73
CA TYR A 59 1.99 -12.50 7.90
C TYR A 59 2.15 -11.23 8.74
N LEU A 60 1.53 -11.17 9.91
CA LEU A 60 1.66 -10.04 10.83
C LEU A 60 3.13 -9.83 11.24
N LEU A 61 3.85 -10.91 11.55
CA LEU A 61 5.27 -10.85 11.91
C LEU A 61 6.11 -10.25 10.78
N ILE A 62 5.96 -10.75 9.55
CA ILE A 62 6.68 -10.24 8.37
C ILE A 62 6.32 -8.77 8.11
N THR A 63 5.04 -8.45 8.19
CA THR A 63 4.55 -7.07 7.98
C THR A 63 5.16 -6.11 9.00
N LEU A 64 5.24 -6.49 10.28
CA LEU A 64 5.85 -5.66 11.32
C LEU A 64 7.36 -5.48 11.11
N LEU A 65 8.06 -6.51 10.61
CA LEU A 65 9.46 -6.39 10.24
C LEU A 65 9.66 -5.38 9.11
N GLU A 66 8.84 -5.44 8.06
CA GLU A 66 8.90 -4.49 6.94
C GLU A 66 8.52 -3.06 7.36
N ILE A 67 7.54 -2.89 8.28
CA ILE A 67 7.22 -1.59 8.88
C ILE A 67 8.44 -1.04 9.64
N GLY A 68 9.13 -1.90 10.41
CA GLY A 68 10.37 -1.55 11.09
C GLY A 68 11.44 -1.08 10.11
N GLY A 69 11.63 -1.79 9.00
CA GLY A 69 12.53 -1.38 7.91
C GLY A 69 12.14 -0.04 7.28
N CYS A 70 10.85 0.22 7.09
CA CYS A 70 10.37 1.51 6.59
C CYS A 70 10.68 2.66 7.56
N LEU A 71 10.48 2.45 8.87
CA LEU A 71 10.80 3.45 9.90
C LEU A 71 12.31 3.68 10.02
N ASP A 72 13.10 2.62 9.97
CA ASP A 72 14.56 2.72 10.01
C ASP A 72 15.10 3.50 8.80
N MET A 73 14.59 3.22 7.61
CA MET A 73 14.89 3.99 6.40
C MET A 73 14.43 5.44 6.50
N LEU A 74 13.29 5.73 7.13
CA LEU A 74 12.81 7.11 7.28
C LEU A 74 13.69 7.91 8.25
N MET A 75 14.15 7.27 9.33
CA MET A 75 14.95 7.92 10.39
C MET A 75 16.43 8.01 10.04
N HIS A 76 17.02 6.93 9.51
CA HIS A 76 18.45 6.83 9.23
C HIS A 76 18.80 7.00 7.75
N GLY A 77 17.86 6.76 6.83
CA GLY A 77 18.04 6.93 5.38
C GLY A 77 18.01 8.39 4.94
N VAL A 78 18.56 9.29 5.75
CA VAL A 78 18.79 10.68 5.37
C VAL A 78 19.93 10.69 4.36
N LEU A 79 19.60 10.91 3.10
CA LEU A 79 20.57 11.28 2.06
C LEU A 79 21.37 12.45 2.62
N HIS A 80 22.64 12.22 2.95
CA HIS A 80 23.49 13.22 3.58
C HIS A 80 23.72 14.32 2.54
N ILE A 81 22.90 15.35 2.64
CA ILE A 81 23.04 16.61 1.93
C ILE A 81 24.24 17.30 2.56
N GLY A 82 25.45 16.84 2.22
CA GLY A 82 26.66 17.40 2.78
C GLY A 82 26.68 18.90 2.50
N GLU A 83 26.90 19.71 3.54
CA GLU A 83 27.27 21.14 3.46
C GLU A 83 28.63 21.34 2.76
N ARG A 84 28.96 20.50 1.78
CA ARG A 84 30.15 20.66 0.97
C ARG A 84 29.87 21.87 0.10
N GLU A 85 30.48 22.97 0.51
CA GLU A 85 30.48 24.39 0.11
C GLU A 85 30.45 24.72 -1.41
N ASN A 86 30.19 23.76 -2.30
CA ASN A 86 30.10 23.91 -3.75
C ASN A 86 28.75 23.40 -4.28
N ASP A 87 27.73 24.27 -4.25
CA ASP A 87 26.63 24.49 -5.22
C ASP A 87 25.75 23.34 -5.78
N LEU A 88 25.81 22.11 -5.28
CA LEU A 88 24.85 21.09 -5.71
C LEU A 88 23.98 20.59 -4.57
N ASP A 89 23.04 21.46 -4.17
CA ASP A 89 21.88 21.03 -3.40
C ASP A 89 21.21 19.84 -4.11
N PRO A 90 21.02 18.72 -3.41
CA PRO A 90 20.43 17.53 -3.99
C PRO A 90 19.02 17.87 -4.46
N PRO A 91 18.59 17.25 -5.56
CA PRO A 91 17.28 17.52 -6.12
C PRO A 91 16.19 17.20 -5.09
N THR A 92 15.51 18.23 -4.60
CA THR A 92 14.39 18.09 -3.64
C THR A 92 13.32 17.14 -4.16
N TRP A 93 13.09 17.11 -5.48
CA TRP A 93 12.14 16.18 -6.11
C TRP A 93 12.50 14.71 -5.90
N LEU A 94 13.78 14.34 -5.86
CA LEU A 94 14.20 12.95 -5.65
C LEU A 94 13.97 12.53 -4.19
N LEU A 95 14.22 13.44 -3.25
CA LEU A 95 13.89 13.24 -1.84
C LEU A 95 12.37 13.03 -1.66
N TRP A 96 11.54 13.82 -2.35
CA TRP A 96 10.08 13.64 -2.33
C TRP A 96 9.65 12.30 -2.91
N LEU A 97 10.21 11.87 -4.06
CA LEU A 97 9.92 10.54 -4.62
C LEU A 97 10.24 9.41 -3.63
N TYR A 98 11.38 9.52 -2.95
CA TYR A 98 11.81 8.59 -1.91
C TYR A 98 10.82 8.57 -0.73
N VAL A 99 10.57 9.74 -0.12
CA VAL A 99 9.74 9.85 1.09
C VAL A 99 8.28 9.47 0.82
N ILE A 100 7.70 9.88 -0.32
CA ILE A 100 6.33 9.51 -0.68
C ILE A 100 6.25 8.01 -0.90
N SER A 101 7.16 7.41 -1.68
CA SER A 101 7.15 5.94 -1.90
C SER A 101 7.32 5.15 -0.60
N LEU A 102 8.13 5.65 0.33
CA LEU A 102 8.32 5.04 1.65
C LEU A 102 7.07 5.18 2.53
N ALA A 103 6.41 6.33 2.51
CA ALA A 103 5.14 6.55 3.20
C ALA A 103 4.02 5.66 2.63
N GLU A 104 3.99 5.44 1.31
CA GLU A 104 3.07 4.48 0.69
C GLU A 104 3.31 3.06 1.17
N ALA A 105 4.57 2.62 1.17
CA ALA A 105 4.94 1.31 1.68
C ALA A 105 4.45 1.14 3.13
N PHE A 106 4.76 2.11 3.98
CA PHE A 106 4.30 2.12 5.37
C PHE A 106 2.78 2.03 5.50
N VAL A 107 2.02 2.82 4.74
CA VAL A 107 0.56 2.83 4.80
C VAL A 107 -0.05 1.50 4.36
N TYR A 108 0.45 0.89 3.28
CA TYR A 108 -0.03 -0.43 2.84
C TYR A 108 0.36 -1.54 3.83
N LEU A 109 1.57 -1.52 4.38
CA LEU A 109 1.98 -2.49 5.39
C LEU A 109 1.18 -2.34 6.68
N PHE A 110 0.94 -1.10 7.13
CA PHE A 110 0.08 -0.86 8.28
C PHE A 110 -1.34 -1.38 8.04
N LEU A 111 -1.89 -1.15 6.85
CA LEU A 111 -3.20 -1.67 6.47
C LEU A 111 -3.21 -3.21 6.44
N SER A 112 -2.14 -3.85 5.95
CA SER A 112 -1.95 -5.30 6.00
C SER A 112 -2.00 -5.83 7.44
N ALA A 113 -1.20 -5.24 8.34
CA ALA A 113 -1.15 -5.66 9.75
C ALA A 113 -2.53 -5.53 10.42
N TRP A 114 -3.21 -4.41 10.18
CA TRP A 114 -4.55 -4.17 10.73
C TRP A 114 -5.57 -5.19 10.23
N LEU A 115 -5.60 -5.47 8.93
CA LEU A 115 -6.50 -6.47 8.34
C LEU A 115 -6.18 -7.90 8.79
N ALA A 116 -4.89 -8.24 8.94
CA ALA A 116 -4.46 -9.54 9.44
C ALA A 116 -4.92 -9.79 10.89
N ILE A 117 -4.81 -8.78 11.76
CA ILE A 117 -5.34 -8.84 13.14
C ILE A 117 -6.85 -9.07 13.13
N HIS A 118 -7.58 -8.31 12.29
CA HIS A 118 -9.04 -8.49 12.16
C HIS A 118 -9.42 -9.88 11.65
N ALA A 119 -8.68 -10.42 10.66
CA ALA A 119 -8.91 -11.75 10.13
C ALA A 119 -8.65 -12.84 11.19
N SER A 120 -7.52 -12.75 11.91
CA SER A 120 -7.12 -13.70 12.96
C SER A 120 -8.15 -13.73 14.11
N VAL A 121 -8.50 -12.57 14.67
CA VAL A 121 -9.49 -12.46 15.76
C VAL A 121 -10.87 -12.95 15.33
N SER A 122 -11.30 -12.59 14.12
CA SER A 122 -12.60 -13.01 13.60
C SER A 122 -12.63 -14.53 13.41
N ALA A 123 -11.64 -15.12 12.73
CA ALA A 123 -11.55 -16.56 12.51
C ALA A 123 -11.58 -17.35 13.83
N HIS A 124 -10.80 -16.92 14.82
CA HIS A 124 -10.80 -17.54 16.15
C HIS A 124 -12.17 -17.42 16.85
N SER A 125 -12.78 -16.24 16.84
CA SER A 125 -14.09 -16.02 17.49
C SER A 125 -15.21 -16.86 16.86
N PHE A 126 -15.25 -16.95 15.53
CA PHE A 126 -16.25 -17.76 14.81
C PHE A 126 -15.98 -19.25 14.95
N SER A 127 -14.72 -19.68 15.03
CA SER A 127 -14.37 -21.08 15.31
C SER A 127 -14.85 -21.53 16.69
N VAL A 128 -14.55 -20.75 17.74
CA VAL A 128 -15.06 -21.02 19.09
C VAL A 128 -16.58 -21.09 19.09
N ARG A 129 -17.25 -20.18 18.36
CA ARG A 129 -18.70 -20.20 18.21
C ARG A 129 -19.20 -21.47 17.51
N LEU A 130 -18.56 -21.89 16.42
CA LEU A 130 -18.90 -23.10 15.67
C LEU A 130 -18.76 -24.37 16.54
N LEU A 131 -17.65 -24.48 17.27
CA LEU A 131 -17.36 -25.59 18.19
C LEU A 131 -18.28 -25.64 19.41
N THR A 132 -18.73 -24.47 19.89
CA THR A 132 -19.56 -24.38 21.09
C THR A 132 -21.05 -24.36 20.78
N GLN A 133 -21.49 -24.23 19.54
CA GLN A 133 -22.93 -24.13 19.22
C GLN A 133 -23.39 -25.20 18.24
N PHE A 134 -22.62 -25.50 17.19
CA PHE A 134 -23.06 -26.39 16.13
C PHE A 134 -22.43 -27.77 16.23
N VAL A 135 -21.14 -27.84 16.55
CA VAL A 135 -20.41 -29.11 16.66
C VAL A 135 -20.32 -29.56 18.11
N ARG A 136 -21.41 -29.41 18.87
CA ARG A 136 -21.51 -30.01 20.21
C ARG A 136 -21.61 -31.52 20.09
N LEU A 137 -21.05 -32.24 21.06
CA LEU A 137 -21.28 -33.67 21.17
C LEU A 137 -22.79 -33.92 21.30
N PRO A 138 -23.35 -34.89 20.56
CA PRO A 138 -24.76 -35.24 20.71
C PRO A 138 -24.96 -35.78 22.13
N ILE A 139 -25.61 -34.98 22.97
CA ILE A 139 -26.06 -35.43 24.29
C ILE A 139 -27.39 -36.14 24.06
N ALA A 140 -27.51 -37.37 24.55
CA ALA A 140 -28.75 -38.12 24.45
C ALA A 140 -29.90 -37.29 25.03
N SER A 141 -30.98 -37.11 24.27
CA SER A 141 -32.16 -36.41 24.77
C SER A 141 -32.81 -37.20 25.90
N LYS A 142 -33.57 -36.53 26.76
CA LYS A 142 -34.31 -37.22 27.83
C LYS A 142 -35.23 -38.31 27.25
N ASP A 143 -35.79 -38.09 26.05
CA ASP A 143 -36.61 -39.07 25.36
C ASP A 143 -35.80 -40.27 24.84
N GLN A 144 -34.60 -40.04 24.34
CA GLN A 144 -33.68 -41.13 23.98
C GLN A 144 -33.25 -41.93 25.21
N MET A 145 -33.01 -41.26 26.33
CA MET A 145 -32.71 -41.93 27.60
C MET A 145 -33.94 -42.70 28.13
N ASN A 146 -35.14 -42.13 28.02
CA ASN A 146 -36.39 -42.78 28.40
C ASN A 146 -36.72 -43.96 27.50
N ALA A 147 -36.46 -43.85 26.19
CA ALA A 147 -36.63 -44.94 25.23
C ALA A 147 -35.63 -46.07 25.50
N ALA A 148 -34.36 -45.73 25.75
CA ALA A 148 -33.36 -46.72 26.17
C ALA A 148 -33.74 -47.37 27.51
N SER A 149 -34.27 -46.59 28.46
CA SER A 149 -34.77 -47.10 29.74
C SER A 149 -35.99 -48.00 29.54
N ALA A 150 -36.93 -47.65 28.67
CA ALA A 150 -38.11 -48.46 28.37
C ALA A 150 -37.71 -49.78 27.72
N VAL A 151 -36.75 -49.78 26.79
CA VAL A 151 -36.16 -50.99 26.20
C VAL A 151 -35.46 -51.84 27.27
N ALA A 152 -34.76 -51.21 28.23
CA ALA A 152 -34.16 -51.92 29.36
C ALA A 152 -35.20 -52.51 30.32
N THR A 153 -36.30 -51.80 30.60
CA THR A 153 -37.42 -52.32 31.40
C THR A 153 -38.16 -53.44 30.68
N GLU A 154 -38.35 -53.33 29.36
CA GLU A 154 -38.91 -54.41 28.54
C GLU A 154 -38.01 -55.65 28.62
N TYR A 155 -36.68 -55.47 28.58
CA TYR A 155 -35.71 -56.55 28.80
C TYR A 155 -35.87 -57.22 30.16
N GLU A 156 -36.00 -56.44 31.25
CA GLU A 156 -36.23 -56.99 32.58
C GLU A 156 -37.60 -57.68 32.71
N GLY A 157 -38.60 -57.22 31.95
CA GLY A 157 -39.96 -57.75 31.93
C GLY A 157 -40.15 -59.04 31.10
N TYR A 158 -39.27 -59.35 30.14
CA TYR A 158 -39.40 -60.49 29.21
C TYR A 158 -39.24 -61.89 29.82
N GLY A 159 -39.19 -62.03 31.15
CA GLY A 159 -39.01 -63.31 31.85
C GLY A 159 -40.06 -64.39 31.56
N VAL A 160 -41.18 -64.07 30.89
CA VAL A 160 -42.30 -65.00 30.68
C VAL A 160 -42.45 -65.49 29.22
N ASP A 161 -41.83 -64.83 28.24
CA ASP A 161 -42.03 -65.10 26.79
C ASP A 161 -40.81 -65.78 26.13
N MET A 162 -40.24 -66.78 26.82
CA MET A 162 -38.97 -67.45 26.44
C MET A 162 -39.02 -68.37 25.20
N LEU A 163 -40.20 -68.65 24.63
CA LEU A 163 -40.35 -69.57 23.49
C LEU A 163 -40.49 -68.81 22.15
N ARG A 164 -39.39 -68.22 21.67
CA ARG A 164 -39.29 -67.78 20.27
C ARG A 164 -38.67 -68.89 19.43
N VAL A 165 -39.43 -69.44 18.47
CA VAL A 165 -38.91 -70.36 17.45
C VAL A 165 -38.64 -69.56 16.16
N PRO A 166 -37.41 -69.09 15.91
CA PRO A 166 -37.11 -68.08 14.87
C PRO A 166 -37.36 -68.56 13.43
N MET A 167 -37.40 -69.87 13.20
CA MET A 167 -37.68 -70.44 11.86
C MET A 167 -39.13 -70.19 11.42
N TRP A 168 -40.10 -70.29 12.32
CA TRP A 168 -41.52 -70.13 11.97
C TRP A 168 -41.90 -68.67 11.72
N GLN A 169 -41.34 -67.73 12.47
CA GLN A 169 -41.59 -66.30 12.22
C GLN A 169 -40.97 -65.82 10.91
N LYS A 170 -39.76 -66.29 10.57
CA LYS A 170 -39.13 -65.96 9.27
C LYS A 170 -39.88 -66.60 8.10
N GLN A 171 -40.44 -67.79 8.27
CA GLN A 171 -41.29 -68.42 7.25
C GLN A 171 -42.64 -67.72 7.11
N ALA A 172 -43.28 -67.31 8.20
CA ALA A 172 -44.53 -66.54 8.18
C ALA A 172 -44.36 -65.16 7.54
N ALA A 173 -43.27 -64.45 7.87
CA ALA A 173 -42.96 -63.15 7.25
C ALA A 173 -42.64 -63.30 5.75
N ARG A 174 -41.88 -64.32 5.36
CA ARG A 174 -41.60 -64.59 3.93
C ARG A 174 -42.88 -64.90 3.14
N LEU A 175 -43.80 -65.67 3.72
CA LEU A 175 -45.10 -65.97 3.12
C LEU A 175 -46.00 -64.71 3.02
N ALA A 176 -45.86 -63.76 3.94
CA ALA A 176 -46.61 -62.50 3.89
C ALA A 176 -46.04 -61.51 2.85
N THR A 177 -44.73 -61.55 2.56
CA THR A 177 -44.08 -60.59 1.64
C THR A 177 -44.03 -61.03 0.17
N THR A 178 -44.40 -62.28 -0.15
CA THR A 178 -44.29 -62.80 -1.52
C THR A 178 -45.32 -62.25 -2.50
N ASP A 179 -46.41 -61.61 -2.04
CA ASP A 179 -47.45 -61.10 -2.94
C ASP A 179 -47.16 -59.69 -3.51
N ASP A 180 -46.28 -58.88 -2.88
CA ASP A 180 -46.06 -57.47 -3.29
C ASP A 180 -44.66 -57.18 -3.90
N ALA A 181 -43.74 -58.15 -3.92
CA ALA A 181 -42.32 -57.90 -4.20
C ALA A 181 -41.91 -57.84 -5.69
N SER A 182 -42.82 -58.10 -6.63
CA SER A 182 -42.44 -58.21 -8.06
C SER A 182 -42.39 -56.88 -8.82
N GLU A 183 -42.92 -55.80 -8.28
CA GLU A 183 -43.06 -54.52 -9.01
C GLU A 183 -42.00 -53.45 -8.63
N SER A 184 -41.31 -53.56 -7.48
CA SER A 184 -40.40 -52.51 -6.99
C SER A 184 -38.93 -52.62 -7.43
N LEU A 185 -38.48 -53.81 -7.84
CA LEU A 185 -37.08 -54.09 -8.16
C LEU A 185 -36.59 -53.42 -9.47
N ALA A 186 -37.49 -53.09 -10.40
CA ALA A 186 -37.10 -52.44 -11.66
C ALA A 186 -36.81 -50.93 -11.53
N SER A 187 -37.26 -50.28 -10.44
CA SER A 187 -37.02 -48.83 -10.23
C SER A 187 -35.71 -48.52 -9.49
N GLN A 188 -35.17 -49.47 -8.72
CA GLN A 188 -33.96 -49.24 -7.92
C GLN A 188 -32.67 -49.19 -8.76
N ASP A 189 -32.58 -49.94 -9.87
CA ASP A 189 -31.33 -50.01 -10.65
C ASP A 189 -31.00 -48.70 -11.41
N SER A 190 -32.00 -47.86 -11.75
CA SER A 190 -31.74 -46.53 -12.36
C SER A 190 -31.33 -45.46 -11.34
N ALA A 191 -31.82 -45.55 -10.09
CA ALA A 191 -31.45 -44.59 -9.04
C ALA A 191 -29.99 -44.77 -8.59
N VAL A 192 -29.48 -45.99 -8.61
CA VAL A 192 -28.09 -46.31 -8.22
C VAL A 192 -27.07 -45.79 -9.24
N ALA A 193 -27.40 -45.80 -10.54
CA ALA A 193 -26.52 -45.25 -11.57
C ALA A 193 -26.42 -43.71 -11.54
N GLY A 194 -27.51 -43.01 -11.20
CA GLY A 194 -27.51 -41.55 -11.00
C GLY A 194 -26.75 -41.10 -9.76
N LEU A 195 -26.81 -41.88 -8.66
CA LEU A 195 -26.01 -41.60 -7.46
C LEU A 195 -24.50 -41.74 -7.72
N ALA A 196 -24.08 -42.70 -8.54
CA ALA A 196 -22.67 -42.96 -8.81
C ALA A 196 -21.96 -41.82 -9.57
N LEU A 197 -22.68 -41.10 -10.44
CA LEU A 197 -22.13 -39.92 -11.15
C LEU A 197 -22.11 -38.67 -10.26
N ALA A 198 -23.13 -38.45 -9.43
CA ALA A 198 -23.14 -37.35 -8.45
C ALA A 198 -22.06 -37.51 -7.36
N GLN A 199 -21.62 -38.74 -7.09
CA GLN A 199 -20.62 -39.07 -6.09
C GLN A 199 -19.16 -38.82 -6.55
N GLN A 200 -18.97 -38.36 -7.79
CA GLN A 200 -17.67 -37.92 -8.31
C GLN A 200 -17.34 -36.46 -7.95
N ALA A 201 -18.33 -35.70 -7.47
CA ALA A 201 -18.11 -34.42 -6.80
C ALA A 201 -17.53 -34.66 -5.39
N ASN A 202 -16.52 -33.88 -5.02
CA ASN A 202 -15.70 -34.06 -3.83
C ASN A 202 -16.59 -34.25 -2.55
N PRO A 203 -16.77 -35.48 -2.03
CA PRO A 203 -17.80 -35.77 -1.02
C PRO A 203 -17.57 -35.01 0.29
N ALA A 204 -16.32 -34.61 0.54
CA ALA A 204 -15.94 -33.74 1.65
C ALA A 204 -16.58 -32.34 1.58
N ALA A 205 -16.68 -31.74 0.39
CA ALA A 205 -17.30 -30.42 0.21
C ALA A 205 -18.82 -30.44 0.40
N ALA A 206 -19.46 -31.61 0.23
CA ALA A 206 -20.88 -31.79 0.46
C ALA A 206 -21.25 -31.91 1.95
N LEU A 207 -20.27 -32.10 2.84
CA LEU A 207 -20.51 -32.23 4.27
C LEU A 207 -21.12 -30.94 4.85
N LYS A 208 -22.23 -31.08 5.58
CA LYS A 208 -23.01 -29.96 6.12
C LYS A 208 -22.18 -29.02 7.01
N HIS A 209 -21.27 -29.56 7.82
CA HIS A 209 -20.41 -28.76 8.69
C HIS A 209 -19.35 -27.95 7.91
N VAL A 210 -18.86 -28.48 6.79
CA VAL A 210 -17.93 -27.77 5.88
C VAL A 210 -18.65 -26.61 5.19
N ARG A 211 -19.89 -26.81 4.72
CA ARG A 211 -20.72 -25.73 4.17
C ARG A 211 -21.00 -24.63 5.20
N LEU A 212 -21.29 -25.01 6.44
CA LEU A 212 -21.48 -24.07 7.53
C LEU A 212 -20.19 -23.30 7.86
N TYR A 213 -19.04 -23.97 7.85
CA TYR A 213 -17.75 -23.31 7.99
C TYR A 213 -17.48 -22.32 6.85
N ARG A 214 -17.79 -22.67 5.60
CA ARG A 214 -17.68 -21.77 4.42
C ARG A 214 -18.52 -20.52 4.59
N ASP A 215 -19.79 -20.67 4.98
CA ASP A 215 -20.69 -19.55 5.22
C ASP A 215 -20.13 -18.60 6.29
N LEU A 216 -19.50 -19.14 7.33
CA LEU A 216 -18.83 -18.35 8.35
C LEU A 216 -17.54 -17.70 7.84
N GLN A 217 -16.74 -18.43 7.05
CA GLN A 217 -15.47 -17.98 6.51
C GLN A 217 -15.61 -16.69 5.69
N ASN A 218 -16.73 -16.51 4.99
CA ASN A 218 -17.07 -15.28 4.27
C ASN A 218 -16.96 -14.01 5.14
N ASN A 219 -17.11 -14.11 6.47
CA ASN A 219 -17.00 -12.95 7.37
C ASN A 219 -15.58 -12.40 7.53
N TRP A 220 -14.55 -13.26 7.42
CA TRP A 220 -13.15 -12.85 7.61
C TRP A 220 -12.28 -13.04 6.37
N GLN A 221 -12.69 -13.85 5.39
CA GLN A 221 -11.90 -14.18 4.20
C GLN A 221 -11.47 -12.95 3.40
N ALA A 222 -12.33 -11.94 3.29
CA ALA A 222 -11.96 -10.71 2.60
C ALA A 222 -10.89 -9.90 3.37
N HIS A 223 -10.90 -9.93 4.70
CA HIS A 223 -9.85 -9.29 5.50
C HIS A 223 -8.51 -10.01 5.29
N ASP A 224 -8.51 -11.34 5.29
CA ASP A 224 -7.33 -12.16 4.98
C ASP A 224 -6.81 -11.86 3.56
N ALA A 225 -7.69 -11.88 2.57
CA ALA A 225 -7.31 -11.62 1.17
C ALA A 225 -6.71 -10.23 0.96
N TYR A 226 -7.32 -9.19 1.51
CA TYR A 226 -6.80 -7.83 1.41
C TYR A 226 -5.55 -7.61 2.27
N ALA A 227 -5.37 -8.32 3.39
CA ALA A 227 -4.12 -8.28 4.15
C ALA A 227 -2.94 -8.73 3.27
N ARG A 228 -3.09 -9.86 2.56
CA ARG A 228 -2.06 -10.37 1.62
C ARG A 228 -1.79 -9.41 0.48
N ALA A 229 -2.84 -8.84 -0.12
CA ALA A 229 -2.70 -7.87 -1.19
C ALA A 229 -1.95 -6.62 -0.70
N CYS A 230 -2.30 -6.08 0.47
CA CYS A 230 -1.66 -4.91 1.04
C CYS A 230 -0.20 -5.17 1.43
N LEU A 231 0.12 -6.37 1.96
CA LEU A 231 1.50 -6.77 2.24
C LEU A 231 2.34 -6.70 0.96
N ALA A 232 1.89 -7.40 -0.08
CA ALA A 232 2.60 -7.44 -1.37
C ALA A 232 2.82 -6.03 -1.95
N LEU A 233 1.76 -5.20 -1.96
CA LEU A 233 1.86 -3.82 -2.44
C LEU A 233 2.81 -2.95 -1.60
N GLY A 234 2.78 -3.12 -0.28
CA GLY A 234 3.71 -2.48 0.64
C GLY A 234 5.15 -2.83 0.32
N THR A 235 5.44 -4.13 0.15
CA THR A 235 6.78 -4.63 -0.22
C THR A 235 7.24 -4.06 -1.57
N TYR A 236 6.37 -4.00 -2.58
CA TYR A 236 6.72 -3.42 -3.89
C TYR A 236 7.09 -1.93 -3.78
N LYS A 237 6.32 -1.17 -3.00
CA LYS A 237 6.59 0.25 -2.75
C LYS A 237 7.85 0.47 -1.92
N MET A 238 8.17 -0.43 -0.98
CA MET A 238 9.43 -0.41 -0.24
C MET A 238 10.63 -0.60 -1.19
N ILE A 239 10.54 -1.52 -2.15
CA ILE A 239 11.58 -1.73 -3.18
C ILE A 239 11.73 -0.49 -4.07
N HIS A 240 10.64 0.20 -4.41
CA HIS A 240 10.71 1.49 -5.12
C HIS A 240 11.40 2.58 -4.29
N ALA A 241 11.08 2.70 -3.01
CA ALA A 241 11.76 3.63 -2.12
C ALA A 241 13.27 3.35 -2.06
N LEU A 242 13.66 2.08 -1.93
CA LEU A 242 15.06 1.65 -2.01
C LEU A 242 15.71 2.01 -3.35
N ALA A 243 14.98 1.89 -4.46
CA ALA A 243 15.48 2.31 -5.77
C ALA A 243 15.75 3.83 -5.82
N TYR A 244 14.85 4.67 -5.32
CA TYR A 244 15.07 6.12 -5.27
C TYR A 244 16.21 6.52 -4.33
N TYR A 245 16.29 5.86 -3.16
CA TYR A 245 17.38 6.06 -2.21
C TYR A 245 18.74 5.74 -2.83
N THR A 246 18.87 4.57 -3.47
CA THR A 246 20.12 4.14 -4.13
C THR A 246 20.47 5.02 -5.33
N ILE A 247 19.49 5.52 -6.08
CA ILE A 247 19.74 6.53 -7.13
C ILE A 247 20.32 7.81 -6.50
N GLY A 248 19.71 8.33 -5.43
CA GLY A 248 20.21 9.51 -4.72
C GLY A 248 21.65 9.31 -4.23
N LEU A 249 21.91 8.21 -3.54
CA LEU A 249 23.21 7.89 -2.97
C LEU A 249 24.27 7.66 -4.07
N LEU A 250 24.00 6.82 -5.06
CA LEU A 250 25.01 6.43 -6.05
C LEU A 250 25.23 7.53 -7.09
N VAL A 251 24.17 8.21 -7.55
CA VAL A 251 24.25 9.17 -8.67
C VAL A 251 24.61 10.57 -8.17
N ILE A 252 23.98 11.04 -7.10
CA ILE A 252 24.18 12.42 -6.60
C ILE A 252 25.39 12.48 -5.66
N GLU A 253 25.44 11.61 -4.64
CA GLU A 253 26.48 11.68 -3.61
C GLU A 253 27.81 11.05 -4.09
N LEU A 254 27.75 9.83 -4.64
CA LEU A 254 28.95 9.09 -5.07
C LEU A 254 29.36 9.34 -6.52
N ARG A 255 28.55 10.07 -7.32
CA ARG A 255 28.81 10.36 -8.74
C ARG A 255 29.12 9.12 -9.59
N ALA A 256 28.48 7.99 -9.27
CA ALA A 256 28.64 6.70 -9.92
C ALA A 256 27.35 6.32 -10.69
N PRO A 257 27.05 6.97 -11.83
CA PRO A 257 25.78 6.79 -12.54
C PRO A 257 25.56 5.36 -13.05
N TRP A 258 26.63 4.63 -13.38
CA TRP A 258 26.54 3.24 -13.84
C TRP A 258 26.11 2.28 -12.72
N ALA A 259 26.58 2.51 -11.49
CA ALA A 259 26.11 1.76 -10.33
C ALA A 259 24.64 2.09 -10.04
N GLY A 260 24.29 3.38 -10.12
CA GLY A 260 22.90 3.84 -10.03
C GLY A 260 21.98 3.18 -11.08
N LEU A 261 22.44 3.04 -12.32
CA LEU A 261 21.73 2.31 -13.38
C LEU A 261 21.51 0.84 -13.04
N GLY A 262 22.54 0.17 -12.51
CA GLY A 262 22.42 -1.20 -12.03
C GLY A 262 21.31 -1.34 -10.99
N CYS A 263 21.29 -0.48 -9.95
CA CYS A 263 20.26 -0.49 -8.93
C CYS A 263 18.86 -0.15 -9.48
N ALA A 264 18.76 0.85 -10.37
CA ALA A 264 17.51 1.27 -10.99
C ALA A 264 16.91 0.22 -11.95
N LEU A 265 17.68 -0.76 -12.40
CA LEU A 265 17.20 -1.91 -13.19
C LEU A 265 16.89 -3.12 -12.29
N VAL A 266 17.81 -3.47 -11.39
CA VAL A 266 17.70 -4.69 -10.56
C VAL A 266 16.56 -4.60 -9.56
N LEU A 267 16.41 -3.47 -8.84
CA LEU A 267 15.38 -3.34 -7.82
C LEU A 267 13.96 -3.36 -8.43
N PRO A 268 13.65 -2.59 -9.51
CA PRO A 268 12.32 -2.67 -10.12
C PRO A 268 12.08 -3.99 -10.86
N MET A 269 13.13 -4.65 -11.38
CA MET A 269 13.03 -6.02 -11.90
C MET A 269 12.64 -7.00 -10.79
N LEU A 270 13.21 -6.87 -9.59
CA LEU A 270 12.81 -7.67 -8.42
C LEU A 270 11.34 -7.41 -8.07
N ALA A 271 10.90 -6.15 -8.02
CA ALA A 271 9.49 -5.82 -7.78
C ALA A 271 8.57 -6.42 -8.85
N TRP A 272 8.97 -6.40 -10.12
CA TRP A 272 8.22 -7.05 -11.20
C TRP A 272 8.16 -8.57 -11.05
N LEU A 273 9.26 -9.22 -10.68
CA LEU A 273 9.29 -10.67 -10.43
C LEU A 273 8.37 -11.06 -9.26
N LEU A 274 8.32 -10.25 -8.20
CA LEU A 274 7.39 -10.45 -7.09
C LEU A 274 5.94 -10.28 -7.56
N ILE A 275 5.64 -9.24 -8.33
CA ILE A 275 4.31 -9.05 -8.96
C ILE A 275 3.91 -10.26 -9.81
N ARG A 276 4.84 -10.82 -10.58
CA ARG A 276 4.59 -12.02 -11.39
C ARG A 276 4.35 -13.28 -10.53
N LEU A 277 4.97 -13.37 -9.36
CA LEU A 277 4.73 -14.48 -8.43
C LEU A 277 3.36 -14.35 -7.75
N ASP A 278 2.96 -13.13 -7.41
CA ASP A 278 1.78 -12.88 -6.59
C ASP A 278 0.49 -12.68 -7.38
N LEU A 279 0.55 -12.21 -8.63
CA LEU A 279 -0.64 -11.88 -9.44
C LEU A 279 -0.83 -12.83 -10.61
N TYR A 280 -2.09 -13.17 -10.91
CA TYR A 280 -2.50 -13.96 -12.06
C TYR A 280 -3.17 -13.05 -13.11
N PHE A 281 -2.44 -12.75 -14.17
CA PHE A 281 -2.94 -11.96 -15.30
C PHE A 281 -2.77 -12.63 -16.66
N ALA A 282 -3.50 -12.09 -17.64
CA ALA A 282 -3.18 -12.24 -19.05
C ALA A 282 -1.81 -11.62 -19.37
N SER A 283 -1.11 -12.20 -20.35
CA SER A 283 0.27 -11.84 -20.72
C SER A 283 0.50 -10.34 -20.93
N TYR A 284 -0.47 -9.62 -21.51
CA TYR A 284 -0.33 -8.19 -21.81
C TYR A 284 -0.32 -7.31 -20.55
N MET A 285 -1.06 -7.67 -19.50
CA MET A 285 -1.09 -6.91 -18.25
C MET A 285 0.25 -7.01 -17.51
N TYR A 286 0.97 -8.13 -17.61
CA TYR A 286 2.32 -8.22 -17.05
C TYR A 286 3.29 -7.28 -17.75
N VAL A 287 3.14 -7.06 -19.05
CA VAL A 287 3.98 -6.13 -19.82
C VAL A 287 3.67 -4.69 -19.39
N ILE A 288 2.39 -4.32 -19.29
CA ILE A 288 1.97 -2.99 -18.82
C ILE A 288 2.47 -2.75 -17.39
N GLY A 289 2.29 -3.72 -16.50
CA GLY A 289 2.78 -3.65 -15.12
C GLY A 289 4.31 -3.51 -15.06
N ALA A 290 5.05 -4.30 -15.85
CA ALA A 290 6.50 -4.18 -15.95
C ALA A 290 6.93 -2.78 -16.40
N LEU A 291 6.28 -2.24 -17.45
CA LEU A 291 6.58 -0.91 -17.96
C LEU A 291 6.31 0.16 -16.91
N LEU A 292 5.17 0.12 -16.22
CA LEU A 292 4.84 1.10 -15.18
C LEU A 292 5.78 1.04 -13.97
N LEU A 293 6.21 -0.15 -13.57
CA LEU A 293 7.20 -0.32 -12.48
C LEU A 293 8.58 0.19 -12.90
N MET A 294 9.07 -0.18 -14.08
CA MET A 294 10.43 0.15 -14.51
C MET A 294 10.58 1.64 -14.86
N THR A 295 9.55 2.26 -15.45
CA THR A 295 9.64 3.63 -15.99
C THR A 295 9.93 4.68 -14.92
N GLY A 296 9.33 4.60 -13.73
CA GLY A 296 9.55 5.58 -12.66
C GLY A 296 11.03 5.72 -12.25
N PRO A 297 11.67 4.65 -11.74
CA PRO A 297 13.08 4.68 -11.35
C PRO A 297 14.04 4.98 -12.50
N LEU A 298 13.76 4.48 -13.71
CA LEU A 298 14.60 4.75 -14.88
C LEU A 298 14.54 6.22 -15.31
N PHE A 299 13.36 6.84 -15.28
CA PHE A 299 13.22 8.27 -15.57
C PHE A 299 13.80 9.13 -14.44
N ALA A 300 13.71 8.71 -13.18
CA ALA A 300 14.38 9.40 -12.07
C ALA A 300 15.90 9.36 -12.21
N LEU A 301 16.47 8.21 -12.60
CA LEU A 301 17.89 8.08 -12.92
C LEU A 301 18.27 8.98 -14.11
N LEU A 302 17.46 8.99 -15.17
CA LEU A 302 17.70 9.85 -16.33
C LEU A 302 17.66 11.34 -15.95
N ALA A 303 16.67 11.76 -15.18
CA ALA A 303 16.56 13.12 -14.67
C ALA A 303 17.76 13.51 -13.78
N ALA A 304 18.22 12.59 -12.92
CA ALA A 304 19.39 12.80 -12.06
C ALA A 304 20.70 12.91 -12.87
N THR A 305 20.87 12.09 -13.91
CA THR A 305 22.06 12.12 -14.76
C THR A 305 22.09 13.32 -15.71
N MET A 306 20.93 13.78 -16.21
CA MET A 306 20.81 14.99 -17.03
C MET A 306 21.34 16.25 -16.33
N ARG A 307 21.36 16.29 -15.00
CA ARG A 307 21.91 17.41 -14.22
C ARG A 307 23.42 17.58 -14.40
N PHE A 308 24.13 16.53 -14.78
CA PHE A 308 25.58 16.57 -15.05
C PHE A 308 25.92 16.86 -16.51
N LEU A 309 24.91 16.98 -17.39
CA LEU A 309 25.10 17.31 -18.80
C LEU A 309 25.09 18.84 -19.03
N PRO A 310 25.73 19.33 -20.11
CA PRO A 310 25.72 20.76 -20.46
C PRO A 310 24.30 21.31 -20.76
N GLU A 311 24.11 22.63 -20.60
CA GLU A 311 22.91 23.38 -21.06
C GLU A 311 22.74 23.12 -22.57
N PRO A 312 21.67 22.50 -23.09
CA PRO A 312 20.25 22.59 -22.68
C PRO A 312 19.68 21.39 -21.93
N PHE A 313 20.45 20.30 -21.78
CA PHE A 313 19.94 19.08 -21.17
C PHE A 313 19.65 19.26 -19.69
N LYS A 314 20.33 20.21 -19.04
CA LYS A 314 20.06 20.60 -17.66
C LYS A 314 18.66 21.18 -17.48
N SER A 315 18.03 21.83 -18.45
CA SER A 315 16.62 22.26 -18.31
C SER A 315 15.63 21.12 -18.56
N ALA A 316 16.00 20.13 -19.38
CA ALA A 316 15.10 19.03 -19.78
C ALA A 316 14.61 18.18 -18.59
N HIS A 317 15.41 18.03 -17.52
CA HIS A 317 14.97 17.25 -16.35
C HIS A 317 13.74 17.85 -15.66
N GLN A 318 13.50 19.17 -15.76
CA GLN A 318 12.33 19.83 -15.17
C GLN A 318 11.01 19.33 -15.78
N PHE A 319 11.01 18.92 -17.05
CA PHE A 319 9.84 18.34 -17.71
C PHE A 319 9.67 16.84 -17.41
N LEU A 320 10.76 16.15 -17.11
CA LEU A 320 10.74 14.72 -16.80
C LEU A 320 10.19 14.45 -15.39
N VAL A 321 10.43 15.34 -14.43
CA VAL A 321 9.97 15.18 -13.04
C VAL A 321 8.45 15.00 -12.93
N PRO A 322 7.58 15.88 -13.49
CA PRO A 322 6.13 15.68 -13.45
C PRO A 322 5.67 14.35 -14.06
N VAL A 323 6.35 13.89 -15.12
CA VAL A 323 6.05 12.60 -15.77
C VAL A 323 6.32 11.44 -14.81
N ILE A 324 7.40 11.49 -14.02
CA ILE A 324 7.70 10.47 -13.01
C ILE A 324 6.58 10.39 -11.96
N PHE A 325 6.13 11.54 -11.44
CA PHE A 325 5.02 11.59 -10.47
C PHE A 325 3.71 11.06 -11.08
N ALA A 326 3.43 11.40 -12.34
CA ALA A 326 2.24 10.92 -13.04
C ALA A 326 2.28 9.40 -13.27
N MET A 327 3.43 8.84 -13.61
CA MET A 327 3.59 7.39 -13.77
C MET A 327 3.31 6.63 -12.48
N HIS A 328 3.70 7.16 -11.31
CA HIS A 328 3.33 6.57 -10.02
C HIS A 328 1.84 6.65 -9.71
N ALA A 329 1.20 7.78 -10.00
CA ALA A 329 -0.25 7.90 -9.85
C ALA A 329 -0.97 6.87 -10.72
N VAL A 330 -0.55 6.71 -11.98
CA VAL A 330 -1.09 5.71 -12.91
C VAL A 330 -0.83 4.29 -12.40
N LEU A 331 0.37 4.00 -11.89
CA LEU A 331 0.70 2.70 -11.30
C LEU A 331 -0.26 2.35 -10.14
N ILE A 332 -0.58 3.30 -9.26
CA ILE A 332 -1.50 3.06 -8.13
C ILE A 332 -2.92 2.83 -8.64
N VAL A 333 -3.39 3.62 -9.61
CA VAL A 333 -4.72 3.41 -10.22
C VAL A 333 -4.80 2.05 -10.91
N CYS A 334 -3.74 1.62 -11.60
CA CYS A 334 -3.67 0.28 -12.18
C CYS A 334 -3.72 -0.82 -11.09
N ILE A 335 -3.01 -0.62 -9.98
CA ILE A 335 -3.05 -1.52 -8.82
C ILE A 335 -4.46 -1.58 -8.20
N GLU A 336 -5.14 -0.45 -8.06
CA GLU A 336 -6.54 -0.41 -7.58
C GLU A 336 -7.48 -1.19 -8.49
N PHE A 337 -7.30 -1.05 -9.80
CA PHE A 337 -8.08 -1.79 -10.79
C PHE A 337 -7.84 -3.31 -10.68
N VAL A 338 -6.58 -3.69 -10.48
CA VAL A 338 -6.17 -5.09 -10.25
C VAL A 338 -6.73 -5.65 -8.95
N ALA A 339 -6.67 -4.87 -7.87
CA ALA A 339 -7.11 -5.27 -6.53
C ALA A 339 -8.61 -5.12 -6.32
N ARG A 340 -9.34 -4.79 -7.38
CA ARG A 340 -10.80 -4.65 -7.36
C ARG A 340 -11.44 -5.93 -6.88
N ALA A 341 -12.38 -5.78 -5.95
CA ALA A 341 -13.16 -6.88 -5.46
C ALA A 341 -14.07 -7.40 -6.58
N GLU A 342 -13.80 -8.61 -7.07
CA GLU A 342 -14.67 -9.32 -8.00
C GLU A 342 -15.71 -10.10 -7.18
N LYS A 343 -16.98 -10.01 -7.59
CA LYS A 343 -18.04 -10.85 -7.01
C LYS A 343 -17.91 -12.22 -7.67
N THR A 344 -17.54 -13.24 -6.90
CA THR A 344 -17.66 -14.63 -7.36
C THR A 344 -19.15 -14.97 -7.47
N SER A 345 -19.59 -15.48 -8.62
CA SER A 345 -21.00 -15.85 -8.86
C SER A 345 -21.49 -16.91 -7.86
N GLU A 346 -20.59 -17.79 -7.43
CA GLU A 346 -20.92 -18.98 -6.63
C GLU A 346 -20.90 -18.75 -5.10
N SER A 347 -20.05 -17.83 -4.61
CA SER A 347 -20.04 -17.50 -3.18
C SER A 347 -21.16 -16.49 -2.90
N ARG A 348 -21.94 -16.67 -1.83
CA ARG A 348 -23.05 -15.78 -1.40
C ARG A 348 -22.60 -14.34 -1.11
N GLY A 349 -22.13 -13.61 -2.11
CA GLY A 349 -21.81 -12.19 -2.09
C GLY A 349 -20.45 -11.80 -1.52
N ALA A 350 -19.49 -12.73 -1.31
CA ALA A 350 -18.15 -12.34 -0.85
C ALA A 350 -17.36 -11.73 -2.02
N ALA A 351 -17.01 -10.46 -1.90
CA ALA A 351 -16.19 -9.78 -2.90
C ALA A 351 -14.70 -9.92 -2.52
N LEU A 352 -13.92 -10.58 -3.38
CA LEU A 352 -12.52 -10.92 -3.12
C LEU A 352 -11.60 -10.40 -4.25
N PRO A 353 -10.34 -10.04 -3.95
CA PRO A 353 -9.35 -9.69 -4.96
C PRO A 353 -8.75 -10.96 -5.58
N THR A 354 -9.54 -11.66 -6.38
CA THR A 354 -9.24 -12.97 -7.02
C THR A 354 -8.01 -12.97 -7.94
N ARG A 355 -7.57 -11.79 -8.39
CA ARG A 355 -6.36 -11.63 -9.21
C ARG A 355 -5.08 -11.96 -8.46
N PHE A 356 -5.10 -11.93 -7.13
CA PHE A 356 -3.96 -12.33 -6.30
C PHE A 356 -3.93 -13.85 -6.13
N ARG A 357 -2.85 -14.49 -6.56
CA ARG A 357 -2.64 -15.93 -6.45
C ARG A 357 -2.65 -16.40 -5.00
N SER A 358 -2.11 -15.59 -4.10
CA SER A 358 -2.14 -15.85 -2.66
C SER A 358 -3.57 -15.91 -2.09
N VAL A 359 -4.54 -15.26 -2.74
CA VAL A 359 -5.97 -15.27 -2.40
C VAL A 359 -6.64 -16.54 -2.92
N LEU A 360 -6.23 -17.06 -4.08
CA LEU A 360 -6.70 -18.35 -4.59
C LEU A 360 -6.36 -19.51 -3.65
N TYR A 361 -5.21 -19.45 -2.96
CA TYR A 361 -4.83 -20.43 -1.95
C TYR A 361 -5.63 -20.37 -0.64
N LEU A 362 -6.56 -19.42 -0.50
CA LEU A 362 -7.55 -19.43 0.59
C LEU A 362 -8.61 -20.50 0.41
N ASP A 363 -8.84 -20.90 -0.83
CA ASP A 363 -9.83 -21.91 -1.18
C ASP A 363 -9.22 -23.30 -1.10
N VAL A 364 -9.22 -23.83 0.13
CA VAL A 364 -8.70 -25.18 0.45
C VAL A 364 -9.49 -26.28 -0.28
N PHE A 365 -10.73 -26.00 -0.67
CA PHE A 365 -11.64 -26.99 -1.25
C PHE A 365 -11.80 -26.87 -2.77
N GLY A 366 -11.15 -25.89 -3.42
CA GLY A 366 -11.20 -25.69 -4.87
C GLY A 366 -12.55 -25.16 -5.40
N TRP A 367 -13.39 -24.59 -4.54
CA TRP A 367 -14.70 -24.04 -4.89
C TRP A 367 -14.67 -22.83 -5.82
N MET A 368 -13.61 -22.03 -5.81
CA MET A 368 -13.47 -20.88 -6.72
C MET A 368 -13.08 -21.33 -8.13
N THR A 369 -12.62 -22.58 -8.29
CA THR A 369 -12.10 -23.10 -9.57
C THR A 369 -13.06 -24.01 -10.30
N SER A 370 -14.17 -24.44 -9.68
CA SER A 370 -15.20 -25.20 -10.40
C SER A 370 -15.95 -24.24 -11.33
N PRO A 371 -15.76 -24.30 -12.67
CA PRO A 371 -16.75 -23.72 -13.55
C PRO A 371 -18.09 -24.36 -13.18
N GLU A 372 -19.13 -23.55 -12.95
CA GLU A 372 -20.49 -24.08 -12.88
C GLU A 372 -20.67 -24.94 -14.14
N GLU A 373 -20.73 -26.26 -13.99
CA GLU A 373 -21.53 -27.03 -14.92
C GLU A 373 -22.89 -26.35 -14.83
N PRO A 374 -23.37 -25.70 -15.91
CA PRO A 374 -24.65 -25.02 -15.89
C PRO A 374 -25.60 -26.05 -15.31
N GLU A 375 -26.22 -25.73 -14.16
CA GLU A 375 -27.14 -26.62 -13.49
C GLU A 375 -28.17 -26.97 -14.56
N VAL A 376 -27.97 -28.13 -15.21
CA VAL A 376 -28.83 -28.59 -16.27
C VAL A 376 -30.07 -28.84 -15.47
N ALA A 377 -30.95 -27.84 -15.46
CA ALA A 377 -32.22 -27.91 -14.78
C ALA A 377 -32.82 -29.18 -15.34
N VAL A 378 -32.75 -30.25 -14.54
CA VAL A 378 -33.36 -31.52 -14.86
C VAL A 378 -34.82 -31.18 -14.76
N ALA A 379 -35.34 -30.59 -15.83
CA ALA A 379 -36.74 -30.34 -16.03
C ALA A 379 -37.38 -31.67 -15.68
N PRO A 380 -38.27 -31.72 -14.67
CA PRO A 380 -38.81 -32.98 -14.18
C PRO A 380 -39.31 -33.72 -15.40
N ALA A 381 -38.62 -34.82 -15.73
CA ALA A 381 -38.85 -35.56 -16.95
C ALA A 381 -40.25 -36.15 -16.83
N ALA A 382 -41.24 -35.38 -17.28
CA ALA A 382 -42.60 -35.83 -17.45
C ALA A 382 -42.52 -36.98 -18.44
N GLY A 383 -42.68 -38.19 -17.92
CA GLY A 383 -42.44 -39.44 -18.63
C GLY A 383 -43.10 -39.45 -19.99
N ARG A 384 -42.28 -39.33 -21.03
CA ARG A 384 -42.65 -39.73 -22.38
C ARG A 384 -41.48 -40.51 -22.96
N GLU A 385 -41.50 -41.81 -22.70
CA GLU A 385 -40.63 -42.79 -23.33
C GLU A 385 -40.86 -42.76 -24.86
N THR A 386 -40.13 -41.91 -25.56
CA THR A 386 -39.87 -42.11 -26.99
C THR A 386 -38.45 -42.63 -27.11
N GLY A 387 -38.29 -43.94 -26.96
CA GLY A 387 -37.06 -44.67 -27.27
C GLY A 387 -36.73 -44.59 -28.76
N ARG A 388 -36.25 -43.43 -29.20
CA ARG A 388 -35.68 -43.22 -30.52
C ARG A 388 -34.17 -43.03 -30.29
N SER A 389 -33.39 -44.04 -30.67
CA SER A 389 -31.93 -43.91 -30.70
C SER A 389 -31.60 -42.74 -31.61
N VAL A 390 -31.11 -41.64 -31.04
CA VAL A 390 -30.64 -40.49 -31.79
C VAL A 390 -29.45 -40.98 -32.62
N ASP A 391 -29.64 -41.06 -33.93
CA ASP A 391 -28.60 -41.54 -34.83
C ASP A 391 -27.57 -40.41 -35.01
N SER A 392 -26.31 -40.75 -35.19
CA SER A 392 -25.23 -39.73 -35.29
C SER A 392 -25.45 -38.76 -36.45
N SER A 393 -26.25 -39.16 -37.44
CA SER A 393 -26.69 -38.33 -38.57
C SER A 393 -27.68 -37.23 -38.17
N ASP A 394 -28.53 -37.45 -37.16
CA ASP A 394 -29.49 -36.46 -36.68
C ASP A 394 -28.79 -35.30 -35.96
N ILE A 395 -27.69 -35.61 -35.24
CA ILE A 395 -26.86 -34.60 -34.57
C ILE A 395 -26.13 -33.74 -35.61
N CYS A 396 -25.48 -34.36 -36.60
CA CYS A 396 -24.79 -33.61 -37.67
C CYS A 396 -25.75 -32.74 -38.48
N ARG A 397 -26.97 -33.24 -38.73
CA ARG A 397 -28.00 -32.51 -39.45
C ARG A 397 -28.53 -31.31 -38.65
N ALA A 398 -28.81 -31.49 -37.35
CA ALA A 398 -29.22 -30.39 -36.47
C ALA A 398 -28.14 -29.30 -36.38
N LEU A 399 -26.87 -29.70 -36.30
CA LEU A 399 -25.73 -28.79 -36.25
C LEU A 399 -25.56 -28.01 -37.56
N SER A 400 -25.78 -28.68 -38.71
CA SER A 400 -25.79 -28.02 -40.02
C SER A 400 -26.97 -27.05 -40.18
N GLU A 401 -28.16 -27.42 -39.70
CA GLU A 401 -29.35 -26.56 -39.76
C GLU A 401 -29.17 -25.30 -38.88
N GLU A 402 -28.61 -25.40 -37.67
CA GLU A 402 -28.33 -24.22 -36.83
C GLU A 402 -27.19 -23.34 -37.41
N CYS A 403 -26.09 -23.93 -37.88
CA CYS A 403 -24.99 -23.17 -38.49
C CYS A 403 -25.44 -22.42 -39.76
N ASN A 404 -26.29 -23.05 -40.58
CA ASN A 404 -26.84 -22.41 -41.78
C ASN A 404 -27.86 -21.32 -41.42
N GLY A 405 -28.68 -21.53 -40.38
CA GLY A 405 -29.62 -20.53 -39.88
C GLY A 405 -28.91 -19.27 -39.37
N LEU A 406 -27.90 -19.44 -38.51
CA LEU A 406 -27.14 -18.32 -37.98
C LEU A 406 -26.28 -17.65 -39.07
N GLY A 407 -25.69 -18.43 -39.98
CA GLY A 407 -24.95 -17.89 -41.12
C GLY A 407 -25.81 -17.04 -42.04
N ALA A 408 -27.05 -17.48 -42.34
CA ALA A 408 -28.00 -16.70 -43.13
C ALA A 408 -28.47 -15.43 -42.40
N GLN A 409 -28.69 -15.51 -41.09
CA GLN A 409 -29.07 -14.36 -40.26
C GLN A 409 -27.94 -13.33 -40.18
N LEU A 410 -26.70 -13.77 -39.93
CA LEU A 410 -25.52 -12.90 -39.91
C LEU A 410 -25.24 -12.30 -41.29
N LEU A 411 -25.41 -13.05 -42.38
CA LEU A 411 -25.29 -12.51 -43.74
C LEU A 411 -26.34 -11.44 -44.04
N LEU A 412 -27.59 -11.61 -43.59
CA LEU A 412 -28.64 -10.59 -43.71
C LEU A 412 -28.31 -9.34 -42.89
N GLU A 413 -27.81 -9.52 -41.65
CA GLU A 413 -27.36 -8.41 -40.81
C GLU A 413 -26.16 -7.68 -41.46
N PHE A 414 -25.11 -8.39 -41.88
CA PHE A 414 -23.93 -7.79 -42.52
C PHE A 414 -24.24 -7.13 -43.87
N ARG A 415 -25.19 -7.66 -44.65
CA ARG A 415 -25.62 -7.03 -45.90
C ARG A 415 -26.34 -5.70 -45.65
N GLY A 416 -26.95 -5.53 -44.47
CA GLY A 416 -27.47 -4.24 -44.01
C GLY A 416 -26.38 -3.22 -43.65
N TRP A 417 -25.12 -3.64 -43.42
CA TRP A 417 -24.08 -2.72 -42.96
C TRP A 417 -23.32 -2.01 -44.10
N GLU A 418 -23.68 -2.26 -45.37
CA GLU A 418 -23.00 -1.73 -46.58
C GLU A 418 -21.46 -1.83 -46.55
N VAL A 419 -20.89 -2.82 -45.86
CA VAL A 419 -19.43 -3.02 -45.83
C VAL A 419 -19.03 -3.73 -47.12
N THR A 420 -18.65 -2.96 -48.14
CA THR A 420 -18.21 -3.50 -49.45
C THR A 420 -16.81 -4.14 -49.40
N ASP A 421 -16.05 -3.98 -48.31
CA ASP A 421 -14.73 -4.58 -48.15
C ASP A 421 -14.49 -5.15 -46.73
N LEU A 422 -14.63 -6.47 -46.61
CA LEU A 422 -14.45 -7.24 -45.37
C LEU A 422 -13.03 -7.18 -44.78
N ARG A 423 -12.04 -6.66 -45.53
CA ARG A 423 -10.65 -6.54 -45.06
C ARG A 423 -10.42 -5.44 -44.01
N GLN A 424 -11.37 -4.52 -43.84
CA GLN A 424 -11.25 -3.42 -42.87
C GLN A 424 -11.78 -3.75 -41.47
N LEU A 425 -12.54 -4.84 -41.32
CA LEU A 425 -12.94 -5.36 -40.02
C LEU A 425 -11.81 -6.25 -39.51
N GLY A 426 -11.22 -5.89 -38.36
CA GLY A 426 -10.05 -6.53 -37.78
C GLY A 426 -10.19 -8.04 -37.49
N LEU A 427 -9.14 -8.61 -36.88
CA LEU A 427 -8.87 -10.04 -36.64
C LEU A 427 -10.08 -10.92 -36.25
N THR A 428 -11.10 -10.38 -35.61
CA THR A 428 -12.31 -11.10 -35.17
C THR A 428 -13.14 -11.70 -36.33
N VAL A 429 -13.18 -11.06 -37.51
CA VAL A 429 -13.93 -11.58 -38.68
C VAL A 429 -13.12 -12.62 -39.45
N VAL A 430 -11.78 -12.55 -39.42
CA VAL A 430 -10.89 -13.58 -39.97
C VAL A 430 -11.14 -14.92 -39.27
N VAL A 431 -11.44 -14.90 -37.97
CA VAL A 431 -11.82 -16.10 -37.20
C VAL A 431 -13.13 -16.70 -37.71
N VAL A 432 -14.12 -15.89 -38.10
CA VAL A 432 -15.43 -16.36 -38.62
C VAL A 432 -15.30 -16.97 -40.02
N VAL A 433 -14.50 -16.37 -40.91
CA VAL A 433 -14.25 -16.91 -42.25
C VAL A 433 -13.42 -18.21 -42.20
N VAL A 434 -12.44 -18.29 -41.29
CA VAL A 434 -11.68 -19.52 -41.02
C VAL A 434 -12.59 -20.60 -40.41
N PHE A 435 -13.54 -20.22 -39.55
CA PHE A 435 -14.55 -21.14 -38.99
C PHE A 435 -15.48 -21.72 -40.06
N TYR A 436 -15.94 -20.89 -41.00
CA TYR A 436 -16.79 -21.33 -42.11
C TYR A 436 -16.05 -22.33 -43.04
N CYS A 437 -14.76 -22.09 -43.29
CA CYS A 437 -13.90 -23.04 -44.01
C CYS A 437 -13.69 -24.35 -43.26
N CYS A 438 -13.51 -24.30 -41.92
CA CYS A 438 -13.33 -25.50 -41.10
C CYS A 438 -14.60 -26.37 -41.01
N CYS A 439 -15.79 -25.76 -40.93
CA CYS A 439 -17.06 -26.50 -40.96
C CYS A 439 -17.31 -27.19 -42.32
N CYS A 440 -16.90 -26.57 -43.43
CA CYS A 440 -16.98 -27.20 -44.75
C CYS A 440 -16.00 -28.37 -44.91
N SER A 441 -14.77 -28.27 -44.41
CA SER A 441 -13.80 -29.39 -44.41
C SER A 441 -14.23 -30.55 -43.50
N PHE A 442 -14.89 -30.27 -42.36
CA PHE A 442 -15.42 -31.31 -41.48
C PHE A 442 -16.63 -32.06 -42.10
N ALA A 443 -17.36 -31.41 -43.01
CA ALA A 443 -18.43 -32.04 -43.78
C ALA A 443 -17.89 -32.88 -44.96
N SER A 444 -16.72 -32.55 -45.54
CA SER A 444 -16.12 -33.31 -46.65
C SER A 444 -15.36 -34.56 -46.22
N ASP A 445 -14.76 -34.57 -45.02
CA ASP A 445 -14.01 -35.75 -44.51
C ASP A 445 -14.91 -36.91 -44.04
N GLY A 446 -16.24 -36.75 -44.10
CA GLY A 446 -17.22 -37.78 -43.75
C GLY A 446 -17.51 -38.82 -44.86
N SER A 447 -17.04 -38.63 -46.09
CA SER A 447 -17.28 -39.56 -47.20
C SER A 447 -16.05 -40.39 -47.55
N GLY A 448 -15.56 -41.17 -46.59
CA GLY A 448 -14.51 -42.17 -46.78
C GLY A 448 -15.07 -43.54 -47.18
N VAL A 449 -15.95 -43.63 -48.18
CA VAL A 449 -16.32 -44.88 -48.87
C VAL A 449 -16.73 -44.52 -50.29
N CYS A 450 -15.79 -44.60 -51.24
CA CYS A 450 -15.94 -45.00 -52.65
C CYS A 450 -14.62 -44.70 -53.38
N GLU A 451 -13.86 -45.74 -53.72
CA GLU A 451 -12.76 -45.72 -54.68
C GLU A 451 -13.27 -45.36 -56.10
N GLY A 452 -12.47 -44.67 -56.91
CA GLY A 452 -12.66 -44.63 -58.37
C GLY A 452 -12.04 -43.45 -59.12
N GLU A 453 -10.85 -43.69 -59.66
CA GLU A 453 -10.24 -43.16 -60.91
C GLU A 453 -9.94 -41.66 -61.12
N GLU A 454 -8.80 -41.49 -61.79
CA GLU A 454 -8.05 -40.29 -62.15
C GLU A 454 -8.79 -39.37 -63.15
N GLU A 455 -8.59 -38.06 -63.07
CA GLU A 455 -7.91 -37.25 -64.11
C GLU A 455 -7.76 -35.79 -63.67
N GLY A 456 -6.65 -35.17 -64.07
CA GLY A 456 -6.12 -33.93 -63.50
C GLY A 456 -6.80 -32.62 -63.97
N GLY A 457 -6.44 -31.53 -63.31
CA GLY A 457 -6.83 -30.19 -63.75
C GLY A 457 -6.49 -29.08 -62.76
N SER A 458 -5.34 -28.43 -62.99
CA SER A 458 -4.93 -27.14 -62.43
C SER A 458 -6.01 -26.07 -62.59
N TRP A 459 -6.41 -25.39 -61.49
CA TRP A 459 -7.06 -24.07 -61.53
C TRP A 459 -6.58 -23.19 -60.37
N ILE A 460 -5.53 -22.39 -60.64
CA ILE A 460 -5.32 -21.09 -60.00
C ILE A 460 -5.53 -20.05 -61.10
N GLY A 461 -6.56 -19.23 -60.95
CA GLY A 461 -6.76 -17.98 -61.69
C GLY A 461 -7.88 -18.03 -62.73
N GLU A 462 -9.00 -17.36 -62.46
CA GLU A 462 -9.39 -16.16 -63.23
C GLU A 462 -10.69 -15.52 -62.70
N ALA A 463 -10.61 -14.18 -62.57
CA ALA A 463 -11.61 -13.16 -62.87
C ALA A 463 -13.04 -13.26 -62.29
N LEU A 464 -13.28 -12.38 -61.31
CA LEU A 464 -14.56 -11.68 -61.14
C LEU A 464 -14.91 -10.91 -62.44
N PRO A 465 -16.13 -11.05 -63.02
CA PRO A 465 -16.55 -10.23 -64.14
C PRO A 465 -17.13 -8.88 -63.69
N PRO A 466 -16.96 -7.79 -64.48
CA PRO A 466 -17.48 -6.47 -64.15
C PRO A 466 -18.92 -6.26 -64.64
N SER A 467 -19.69 -5.55 -63.81
CA SER A 467 -20.84 -4.68 -64.08
C SER A 467 -21.62 -4.82 -65.41
N ALA A 468 -22.90 -5.18 -65.30
CA ALA A 468 -23.97 -4.72 -66.21
C ALA A 468 -25.27 -4.46 -65.42
N GLN A 469 -25.53 -3.16 -65.24
CA GLN A 469 -26.80 -2.43 -65.34
C GLN A 469 -28.11 -3.03 -64.79
N ALA A 470 -28.67 -2.26 -63.84
CA ALA A 470 -30.09 -1.90 -63.66
C ALA A 470 -31.14 -2.73 -64.42
N GLY A 471 -31.90 -3.53 -63.67
CA GLY A 471 -33.11 -4.18 -64.13
C GLY A 471 -33.93 -4.71 -62.95
N SER A 472 -35.07 -4.08 -62.74
CA SER A 472 -36.19 -4.39 -61.85
C SER A 472 -36.38 -5.84 -61.36
N SER A 473 -36.71 -5.96 -60.07
CA SER A 473 -37.72 -6.85 -59.47
C SER A 473 -37.83 -8.30 -59.97
N SER A 474 -37.38 -9.25 -59.14
CA SER A 474 -38.14 -10.41 -58.64
C SER A 474 -37.20 -11.57 -58.32
N ALA A 475 -37.01 -11.89 -57.03
CA ALA A 475 -36.43 -13.15 -56.59
C ALA A 475 -36.84 -13.47 -55.14
N CYS A 476 -38.15 -13.68 -54.92
CA CYS A 476 -38.66 -14.44 -53.78
C CYS A 476 -39.61 -15.50 -54.33
N SER A 477 -39.05 -16.65 -54.75
CA SER A 477 -39.84 -17.85 -55.02
C SER A 477 -38.99 -19.09 -54.77
N GLY A 478 -39.15 -19.68 -53.60
CA GLY A 478 -38.58 -20.99 -53.30
C GLY A 478 -38.51 -21.32 -51.81
N GLY A 479 -39.64 -21.68 -51.19
CA GLY A 479 -39.65 -22.36 -49.90
C GLY A 479 -40.72 -21.85 -48.92
N ARG A 480 -41.60 -22.75 -48.48
CA ARG A 480 -42.75 -22.50 -47.61
C ARG A 480 -42.33 -21.91 -46.25
N LEU A 481 -42.42 -20.60 -46.10
CA LEU A 481 -42.67 -19.93 -44.82
C LEU A 481 -43.79 -18.92 -45.07
N SER A 482 -44.74 -18.86 -44.15
CA SER A 482 -45.84 -17.91 -44.14
C SER A 482 -45.31 -16.49 -44.30
N SER A 483 -46.08 -15.67 -45.02
CA SER A 483 -45.92 -14.21 -45.13
C SER A 483 -46.13 -13.53 -43.76
N GLU A 484 -45.25 -13.81 -42.81
CA GLU A 484 -45.10 -13.01 -41.60
C GLU A 484 -44.08 -11.91 -41.86
N GLU A 485 -44.42 -10.74 -41.32
CA GLU A 485 -43.82 -9.43 -41.53
C GLU A 485 -42.28 -9.49 -41.57
N CYS A 486 -41.67 -9.00 -42.66
CA CYS A 486 -40.24 -8.79 -42.71
C CYS A 486 -39.88 -7.79 -41.61
N ALA A 487 -39.26 -8.29 -40.52
CA ALA A 487 -38.84 -7.47 -39.41
C ALA A 487 -37.91 -6.36 -39.92
N VAL A 488 -38.24 -5.13 -39.58
CA VAL A 488 -37.44 -3.96 -39.92
C VAL A 488 -36.24 -3.95 -38.99
N VAL A 489 -35.05 -4.14 -39.55
CA VAL A 489 -33.79 -4.16 -38.80
C VAL A 489 -33.27 -2.74 -38.61
N TRP A 490 -32.95 -2.37 -37.39
CA TRP A 490 -32.33 -1.11 -36.97
C TRP A 490 -30.95 -1.38 -36.39
N LEU A 491 -29.99 -0.51 -36.67
CA LEU A 491 -28.62 -0.60 -36.14
C LEU A 491 -28.45 0.37 -34.99
N ARG A 492 -28.02 -0.12 -33.82
CA ARG A 492 -27.65 0.72 -32.69
C ARG A 492 -26.18 1.13 -32.81
N LEU A 493 -25.94 2.44 -32.87
CA LEU A 493 -24.62 3.05 -32.88
C LEU A 493 -24.42 3.79 -31.56
N GLU A 494 -23.45 3.37 -30.75
CA GLU A 494 -23.17 3.99 -29.46
C GLU A 494 -21.87 4.79 -29.50
N TRP A 495 -21.98 6.11 -29.34
CA TRP A 495 -20.83 7.01 -29.32
C TRP A 495 -20.46 7.34 -27.87
N HIS A 496 -19.28 6.88 -27.43
CA HIS A 496 -18.73 7.24 -26.13
C HIS A 496 -18.02 8.59 -26.22
N LEU A 497 -18.47 9.58 -25.45
CA LEU A 497 -17.79 10.87 -25.38
C LEU A 497 -16.45 10.75 -24.64
N ALA A 498 -15.44 11.45 -25.13
CA ALA A 498 -14.16 11.58 -24.45
C ALA A 498 -14.29 12.42 -23.16
N PRO A 499 -13.47 12.18 -22.13
CA PRO A 499 -13.46 12.99 -20.91
C PRO A 499 -13.27 14.48 -21.23
N PRO A 500 -13.98 15.41 -20.57
CA PRO A 500 -14.68 15.25 -19.28
C PRO A 500 -16.18 14.91 -19.36
N ALA A 501 -16.77 14.74 -20.54
CA ALA A 501 -18.20 14.43 -20.67
C ALA A 501 -18.44 12.92 -20.51
N GLN A 502 -18.78 12.45 -19.29
CA GLN A 502 -19.26 11.08 -19.09
C GLN A 502 -20.69 10.94 -19.63
N GLY A 503 -20.81 10.31 -20.80
CA GLY A 503 -22.08 9.91 -21.40
C GLY A 503 -21.84 9.10 -22.67
N SER A 504 -22.68 8.11 -22.94
CA SER A 504 -22.82 7.50 -24.27
C SER A 504 -24.08 8.06 -24.92
N ILE A 505 -23.99 8.37 -26.21
CA ILE A 505 -25.16 8.74 -27.02
C ILE A 505 -25.41 7.59 -27.97
N SER A 506 -26.58 6.96 -27.87
CA SER A 506 -27.03 5.94 -28.80
C SER A 506 -27.87 6.56 -29.92
N TRP A 507 -27.62 6.12 -31.15
CA TRP A 507 -28.42 6.43 -32.33
C TRP A 507 -28.87 5.12 -32.97
N TYR A 508 -30.10 5.10 -33.49
CA TYR A 508 -30.67 3.96 -34.19
C TYR A 508 -30.85 4.34 -35.66
N VAL A 509 -30.25 3.58 -36.56
CA VAL A 509 -30.27 3.85 -38.01
C VAL A 509 -30.84 2.64 -38.73
N GLN A 510 -31.86 2.84 -39.56
CA GLN A 510 -32.37 1.77 -40.41
C GLN A 510 -31.59 1.76 -41.73
N PRO A 511 -30.78 0.72 -42.00
CA PRO A 511 -29.94 0.67 -43.19
C PRO A 511 -30.74 0.71 -44.48
N GLY A 512 -30.23 1.44 -45.47
CA GLY A 512 -30.91 1.70 -46.75
C GLY A 512 -32.01 2.77 -46.70
N THR A 513 -32.31 3.34 -45.53
CA THR A 513 -33.24 4.46 -45.38
C THR A 513 -32.53 5.67 -44.77
N SER A 514 -33.09 6.88 -44.96
CA SER A 514 -32.58 8.09 -44.31
C SER A 514 -33.13 8.29 -42.89
N GLU A 515 -33.80 7.29 -42.31
CA GLU A 515 -34.43 7.40 -41.00
C GLU A 515 -33.41 7.14 -39.88
N ARG A 516 -33.41 8.03 -38.89
CA ARG A 516 -32.56 7.94 -37.70
C ARG A 516 -33.35 8.35 -36.46
N PHE A 517 -33.22 7.59 -35.38
CA PHE A 517 -33.84 7.88 -34.10
C PHE A 517 -32.78 8.01 -33.01
N SER A 518 -32.98 8.95 -32.07
CA SER A 518 -32.17 9.06 -30.85
C SER A 518 -32.69 8.17 -29.72
N ASN A 519 -33.90 7.62 -29.87
CA ASN A 519 -34.54 6.72 -28.92
C ASN A 519 -34.72 5.35 -29.59
N ASN A 520 -34.77 4.30 -28.79
CA ASN A 520 -34.99 2.95 -29.26
C ASN A 520 -36.32 2.87 -30.06
N PRO A 521 -36.32 2.45 -31.34
CA PRO A 521 -37.56 2.37 -32.12
C PRO A 521 -38.45 1.27 -31.53
N GLU A 522 -39.64 1.66 -31.03
CA GLU A 522 -40.62 0.74 -30.46
C GLU A 522 -41.69 0.41 -31.50
N GLY A 523 -41.90 -0.88 -31.80
CA GLY A 523 -42.95 -1.35 -32.68
C GLY A 523 -42.93 -2.87 -32.89
N PRO A 524 -44.08 -3.51 -33.13
CA PRO A 524 -44.12 -4.92 -33.53
C PRO A 524 -43.34 -5.09 -34.85
N GLY A 525 -42.40 -6.03 -34.87
CA GLY A 525 -41.53 -6.29 -36.03
C GLY A 525 -40.29 -5.39 -36.12
N VAL A 526 -39.97 -4.58 -35.10
CA VAL A 526 -38.70 -3.83 -35.05
C VAL A 526 -37.63 -4.68 -34.37
N PHE A 527 -36.55 -4.98 -35.10
CA PHE A 527 -35.38 -5.70 -34.56
C PHE A 527 -34.18 -4.77 -34.51
N VAL A 528 -33.62 -4.52 -33.33
CA VAL A 528 -32.40 -3.72 -33.20
C VAL A 528 -31.18 -4.65 -33.11
N SER A 529 -30.31 -4.62 -34.11
CA SER A 529 -29.02 -5.29 -34.08
C SER A 529 -27.96 -4.37 -33.44
N ASP A 530 -27.25 -4.92 -32.47
CA ASP A 530 -26.14 -4.29 -31.74
C ASP A 530 -24.89 -5.18 -31.91
N LEU A 531 -23.71 -4.58 -32.07
CA LEU A 531 -22.44 -5.28 -32.30
C LEU A 531 -22.11 -6.20 -31.11
N ASP A 532 -22.43 -5.77 -29.89
CA ASP A 532 -22.25 -6.59 -28.69
C ASP A 532 -23.18 -7.80 -28.73
N GLY A 533 -24.42 -7.61 -29.17
CA GLY A 533 -25.40 -8.70 -29.34
C GLY A 533 -25.02 -9.70 -30.43
N VAL A 534 -24.32 -9.27 -31.50
CA VAL A 534 -23.75 -10.17 -32.51
C VAL A 534 -22.60 -10.99 -31.90
N THR A 535 -21.74 -10.36 -31.10
CA THR A 535 -20.63 -11.03 -30.41
C THR A 535 -21.14 -12.11 -29.46
N ASP A 536 -22.13 -11.77 -28.62
CA ASP A 536 -22.76 -12.70 -27.68
C ASP A 536 -23.40 -13.91 -28.40
N ARG A 537 -24.04 -13.70 -29.57
CA ARG A 537 -24.63 -14.79 -30.37
C ARG A 537 -23.56 -15.70 -30.98
N VAL A 538 -22.43 -15.15 -31.39
CA VAL A 538 -21.29 -15.93 -31.92
C VAL A 538 -20.65 -16.77 -30.80
N ASP A 539 -20.50 -16.21 -29.60
CA ASP A 539 -19.96 -16.93 -28.45
C ASP A 539 -20.93 -18.03 -27.97
N GLN A 540 -22.24 -17.77 -27.93
CA GLN A 540 -23.25 -18.80 -27.66
C GLN A 540 -23.23 -19.93 -28.69
N LEU A 541 -23.04 -19.62 -29.98
CA LEU A 541 -22.88 -20.66 -31.01
C LEU A 541 -21.61 -21.48 -30.76
N ARG A 542 -20.49 -20.84 -30.42
CA ARG A 542 -19.24 -21.52 -30.10
C ARG A 542 -19.41 -22.50 -28.94
N GLU A 543 -20.04 -22.07 -27.86
CA GLU A 543 -20.33 -22.93 -26.71
C GLU A 543 -21.23 -24.12 -27.08
N ARG A 544 -22.26 -23.90 -27.91
CA ARG A 544 -23.12 -24.99 -28.40
C ARG A 544 -22.37 -25.98 -29.29
N ILE A 545 -21.49 -25.51 -30.16
CA ILE A 545 -20.65 -26.37 -31.01
C ILE A 545 -19.71 -27.19 -30.15
N ASP A 546 -19.06 -26.59 -29.14
CA ASP A 546 -18.16 -27.29 -28.23
C ASP A 546 -18.91 -28.35 -27.39
N ALA A 547 -20.12 -28.05 -26.93
CA ALA A 547 -20.98 -29.00 -26.23
C ALA A 547 -21.38 -30.19 -27.12
N LEU A 548 -21.80 -29.93 -28.37
CA LEU A 548 -22.17 -30.97 -29.33
C LEU A 548 -20.96 -31.81 -29.78
N ALA A 549 -19.79 -31.19 -29.95
CA ALA A 549 -18.55 -31.89 -30.27
C ALA A 549 -18.08 -32.80 -29.11
N THR A 550 -18.38 -32.43 -27.88
CA THR A 550 -18.09 -33.24 -26.69
C THR A 550 -19.06 -34.42 -26.60
N ALA A 551 -20.37 -34.18 -26.78
CA ALA A 551 -21.39 -35.23 -26.84
C ALA A 551 -21.12 -36.26 -27.97
N ALA A 552 -20.66 -35.80 -29.14
CA ALA A 552 -20.28 -36.68 -30.24
C ALA A 552 -19.05 -37.55 -29.93
N ARG A 553 -18.08 -37.03 -29.17
CA ARG A 553 -16.89 -37.78 -28.70
C ARG A 553 -17.29 -38.85 -27.67
N GLU A 554 -18.17 -38.51 -26.75
CA GLU A 554 -18.73 -39.46 -25.77
C GLU A 554 -19.56 -40.57 -26.43
N ALA A 555 -20.40 -40.22 -27.41
CA ALA A 555 -21.17 -41.19 -28.18
C ALA A 555 -20.27 -42.17 -28.96
N ARG A 556 -19.13 -41.70 -29.51
CA ARG A 556 -18.13 -42.57 -30.15
C ARG A 556 -17.41 -43.47 -29.14
N SER A 557 -17.09 -42.95 -27.95
CA SER A 557 -16.51 -43.72 -26.84
C SER A 557 -17.43 -44.89 -26.43
N MET A 558 -18.73 -44.64 -26.31
CA MET A 558 -19.70 -45.69 -25.93
C MET A 558 -19.93 -46.74 -27.01
N ARG A 559 -19.75 -46.41 -28.29
CA ARG A 559 -19.98 -47.35 -29.41
C ARG A 559 -18.88 -48.40 -29.54
N GLY A 560 -17.68 -48.18 -28.96
CA GLY A 560 -16.59 -49.17 -28.95
C GLY A 560 -16.81 -50.36 -28.01
N SER A 561 -17.76 -50.28 -27.07
CA SER A 561 -17.92 -51.28 -25.99
C SER A 561 -19.13 -52.22 -26.17
N ARG A 562 -20.12 -51.85 -27.00
CA ARG A 562 -21.39 -52.59 -27.14
C ARG A 562 -21.50 -53.30 -28.49
N GLY A 563 -20.71 -54.35 -28.68
CA GLY A 563 -20.74 -55.21 -29.86
C GLY A 563 -20.97 -56.67 -29.53
N SER A 564 -21.99 -57.04 -28.73
CA SER A 564 -22.48 -58.43 -28.61
C SER A 564 -23.69 -58.52 -27.67
N ARG A 565 -24.81 -59.07 -28.18
CA ARG A 565 -26.06 -59.44 -27.46
C ARG A 565 -27.00 -58.28 -27.11
N PHE A 566 -28.06 -58.11 -27.91
CA PHE A 566 -29.41 -58.59 -27.56
C PHE A 566 -30.40 -58.22 -28.66
N SER A 567 -31.09 -59.21 -29.21
CA SER A 567 -32.32 -59.04 -29.97
C SER A 567 -33.35 -60.08 -29.46
N ARG A 568 -34.62 -59.68 -29.44
CA ARG A 568 -35.83 -60.32 -28.83
C ARG A 568 -36.02 -59.88 -27.37
N VAL A 569 -37.08 -59.14 -27.03
CA VAL A 569 -38.47 -59.61 -26.90
C VAL A 569 -39.35 -58.35 -26.79
N ARG A 570 -40.47 -58.30 -27.53
CA ARG A 570 -41.47 -57.24 -27.46
C ARG A 570 -42.86 -57.88 -27.61
N ARG A 571 -43.68 -57.78 -26.56
CA ARG A 571 -45.15 -57.96 -26.44
C ARG A 571 -45.42 -58.28 -24.95
N ALA A 572 -46.40 -57.74 -24.24
CA ALA A 572 -47.66 -57.13 -24.62
C ALA A 572 -48.14 -56.14 -23.53
N ALA A 573 -49.01 -55.22 -23.95
CA ALA A 573 -49.97 -54.46 -23.13
C ALA A 573 -51.02 -55.42 -22.53
N GLY A 574 -51.80 -55.12 -21.49
CA GLY A 574 -52.00 -53.92 -20.69
C GLY A 574 -53.28 -54.09 -19.85
N ALA A 575 -53.61 -53.03 -19.09
CA ALA A 575 -54.94 -52.56 -18.69
C ALA A 575 -55.46 -52.81 -17.24
N VAL A 576 -55.88 -51.68 -16.64
CA VAL A 576 -57.12 -51.42 -15.85
C VAL A 576 -57.00 -51.11 -14.33
N ASN A 577 -57.16 -49.81 -14.04
CA ASN A 577 -57.95 -49.07 -13.03
C ASN A 577 -57.93 -49.36 -11.51
N GLN A 578 -57.40 -48.38 -10.74
CA GLN A 578 -58.11 -47.37 -9.90
C GLN A 578 -59.09 -47.81 -8.75
N PRO A 579 -59.44 -46.92 -7.78
CA PRO A 579 -58.83 -46.76 -6.45
C PRO A 579 -59.83 -46.97 -5.28
N LEU A 580 -59.40 -46.98 -4.02
CA LEU A 580 -60.32 -46.74 -2.89
C LEU A 580 -59.66 -46.11 -1.65
N SER A 581 -60.48 -45.32 -0.97
CA SER A 581 -60.16 -44.28 0.01
C SER A 581 -60.48 -44.66 1.47
N SER A 582 -59.81 -43.95 2.41
CA SER A 582 -60.25 -43.53 3.77
C SER A 582 -60.36 -44.61 4.88
N PRO A 583 -60.54 -44.28 6.20
CA PRO A 583 -60.41 -43.00 6.93
C PRO A 583 -59.68 -43.05 8.32
N LEU A 584 -59.36 -41.84 8.83
CA LEU A 584 -59.47 -41.30 10.21
C LEU A 584 -59.93 -42.19 11.39
N LEU A 585 -59.27 -42.02 12.56
CA LEU A 585 -59.96 -41.75 13.83
C LEU A 585 -59.06 -41.09 14.90
N ASP A 586 -59.59 -40.02 15.52
CA ASP A 586 -59.11 -39.30 16.71
C ASP A 586 -59.24 -40.13 18.00
N SER A 587 -58.39 -39.86 19.00
CA SER A 587 -58.88 -39.71 20.38
C SER A 587 -57.94 -38.88 21.27
N VAL A 588 -58.59 -38.00 22.02
CA VAL A 588 -58.11 -37.02 22.99
C VAL A 588 -58.14 -37.64 24.39
N VAL A 589 -57.13 -37.41 25.22
CA VAL A 589 -57.23 -37.48 26.70
C VAL A 589 -56.37 -36.38 27.33
N ASP A 590 -57.03 -35.48 28.07
CA ASP A 590 -56.46 -34.50 28.99
C ASP A 590 -56.12 -35.16 30.33
N GLU A 591 -54.97 -34.82 30.93
CA GLU A 591 -54.78 -34.90 32.38
C GLU A 591 -53.90 -33.77 32.93
N ALA A 592 -54.24 -33.35 34.15
CA ALA A 592 -53.96 -32.07 34.80
C ALA A 592 -52.65 -32.07 35.65
N PRO A 593 -52.24 -30.94 36.26
CA PRO A 593 -50.84 -30.56 36.42
C PRO A 593 -50.20 -30.92 37.77
N ALA A 594 -48.89 -31.16 37.76
CA ALA A 594 -48.08 -31.24 38.98
C ALA A 594 -46.84 -30.31 38.92
N SER A 595 -46.78 -29.45 39.93
CA SER A 595 -45.66 -28.69 40.50
C SER A 595 -44.59 -28.07 39.58
N GLN A 596 -44.63 -26.74 39.52
CA GLN A 596 -43.51 -25.87 39.17
C GLN A 596 -42.33 -26.05 40.13
N ALA A 597 -41.25 -26.67 39.65
CA ALA A 597 -39.90 -26.42 40.14
C ALA A 597 -39.22 -25.45 39.17
N GLN A 598 -38.59 -24.44 39.75
CA GLN A 598 -37.97 -23.30 39.10
C GLN A 598 -36.76 -23.73 38.25
N GLU A 599 -36.97 -23.98 36.96
CA GLU A 599 -35.91 -24.23 35.99
C GLU A 599 -35.19 -22.93 35.63
N THR A 600 -33.87 -22.93 35.76
CA THR A 600 -32.99 -21.86 35.31
C THR A 600 -33.09 -21.73 33.79
N ARG A 601 -33.59 -20.58 33.34
CA ARG A 601 -33.89 -20.18 31.96
C ARG A 601 -32.62 -19.95 31.11
N PHE A 602 -31.73 -20.94 31.02
CA PHE A 602 -30.60 -20.96 30.07
C PHE A 602 -30.33 -22.40 29.63
N GLY A 603 -31.00 -22.82 28.55
CA GLY A 603 -30.81 -24.10 27.87
C GLY A 603 -32.03 -25.01 27.99
N GLY A 604 -32.66 -25.37 26.87
CA GLY A 604 -33.58 -26.52 26.87
C GLY A 604 -34.78 -26.49 25.93
N ARG A 605 -35.09 -25.40 25.21
CA ARG A 605 -36.27 -25.35 24.32
C ARG A 605 -35.99 -25.50 22.82
N GLU A 606 -34.72 -25.63 22.42
CA GLU A 606 -34.33 -25.79 21.01
C GLU A 606 -33.95 -27.23 20.63
N SER A 607 -33.97 -28.18 21.58
CA SER A 607 -33.97 -29.61 21.25
C SER A 607 -35.38 -30.00 20.83
N VAL A 608 -35.65 -29.82 19.55
CA VAL A 608 -36.91 -30.13 18.87
C VAL A 608 -37.30 -31.60 19.04
N ASP A 609 -38.60 -31.77 19.21
CA ASP A 609 -39.38 -33.01 19.23
C ASP A 609 -39.01 -33.96 18.07
N VAL A 610 -38.43 -35.12 18.40
CA VAL A 610 -37.96 -36.15 17.44
C VAL A 610 -39.08 -37.16 17.12
N GLY A 611 -40.29 -36.97 17.65
CA GLY A 611 -41.39 -37.95 17.55
C GLY A 611 -41.95 -38.23 16.14
N ALA A 612 -41.63 -37.43 15.13
CA ALA A 612 -42.23 -37.55 13.78
C ALA A 612 -41.38 -38.30 12.73
N VAL A 613 -40.25 -38.92 13.11
CA VAL A 613 -39.22 -39.42 12.16
C VAL A 613 -39.23 -40.95 12.02
N ALA A 614 -40.39 -41.55 11.73
CA ALA A 614 -40.47 -42.98 11.40
C ALA A 614 -40.43 -43.26 9.87
N ALA A 615 -40.38 -42.23 9.02
CA ALA A 615 -40.35 -42.38 7.56
C ALA A 615 -39.03 -41.86 6.96
N GLY A 616 -38.09 -42.77 6.73
CA GLY A 616 -37.07 -42.78 5.66
C GLY A 616 -36.09 -41.63 5.48
N ASP A 617 -36.56 -40.39 5.31
CA ASP A 617 -35.78 -39.30 4.68
C ASP A 617 -35.64 -38.03 5.54
N ALA A 618 -36.22 -37.98 6.75
CA ALA A 618 -36.22 -36.78 7.59
C ALA A 618 -35.14 -36.78 8.70
N THR A 619 -33.99 -37.42 8.48
CA THR A 619 -32.86 -37.30 9.41
C THR A 619 -32.12 -35.98 9.15
N TRP A 620 -32.00 -35.13 10.17
CA TRP A 620 -31.19 -33.89 10.23
C TRP A 620 -31.83 -32.55 9.81
N SER A 621 -33.15 -32.37 9.85
CA SER A 621 -33.74 -31.03 9.90
C SER A 621 -33.56 -30.41 11.30
N TYR A 622 -32.34 -29.98 11.63
CA TYR A 622 -32.20 -28.89 12.60
C TYR A 622 -33.09 -27.77 12.09
N SER A 623 -34.02 -27.29 12.92
CA SER A 623 -34.96 -26.27 12.50
C SER A 623 -34.18 -25.08 11.95
N GLU A 624 -34.55 -24.59 10.77
CA GLU A 624 -34.02 -23.32 10.24
C GLU A 624 -34.06 -22.20 11.29
N THR A 625 -34.98 -22.29 12.26
CA THR A 625 -35.09 -21.35 13.39
C THR A 625 -33.88 -21.36 14.33
N ALA A 626 -33.24 -22.51 14.58
CA ALA A 626 -32.00 -22.54 15.36
C ALA A 626 -30.85 -21.92 14.54
N ALA A 627 -30.79 -22.10 13.22
CA ALA A 627 -29.82 -21.40 12.38
C ALA A 627 -30.10 -19.87 12.28
N GLN A 628 -31.36 -19.45 12.40
CA GLN A 628 -31.79 -18.04 12.33
C GLN A 628 -31.35 -17.21 13.54
N THR A 629 -31.16 -17.79 14.74
CA THR A 629 -30.64 -17.05 15.92
C THR A 629 -29.15 -16.71 15.77
N PHE A 630 -28.46 -17.24 14.75
CA PHE A 630 -27.01 -17.11 14.58
C PHE A 630 -26.55 -16.26 13.39
N HIS A 631 -27.44 -15.79 12.52
CA HIS A 631 -27.10 -14.61 11.71
C HIS A 631 -26.76 -13.49 12.70
N PRO A 632 -25.55 -12.90 12.66
CA PRO A 632 -25.16 -11.85 13.60
C PRO A 632 -26.22 -10.75 13.54
N ARG A 633 -27.12 -10.73 14.53
CA ARG A 633 -28.27 -9.84 14.62
C ARG A 633 -28.92 -9.56 13.26
N ARG A 634 -29.94 -10.34 12.92
CA ARG A 634 -31.08 -9.83 12.14
C ARG A 634 -31.88 -8.78 12.96
N ASP A 635 -31.21 -8.00 13.81
CA ASP A 635 -31.73 -6.69 14.17
C ASP A 635 -31.80 -5.96 12.82
N ASP A 636 -32.96 -5.42 12.47
CA ASP A 636 -33.18 -4.58 11.27
C ASP A 636 -32.31 -3.30 11.24
N ARG A 637 -31.28 -3.20 12.08
CA ARG A 637 -30.24 -2.18 12.01
C ARG A 637 -29.57 -2.28 10.65
N ARG A 638 -29.70 -1.20 9.87
CA ARG A 638 -29.16 -1.00 8.52
C ARG A 638 -27.68 -1.38 8.34
N GLU A 639 -26.91 -1.50 9.42
CA GLU A 639 -25.50 -1.94 9.41
C GLU A 639 -25.29 -3.39 8.94
N SER A 640 -26.29 -4.29 9.03
CA SER A 640 -26.16 -5.71 8.66
C SER A 640 -26.30 -6.03 7.17
N ARG A 641 -26.62 -5.05 6.31
CA ARG A 641 -26.90 -5.29 4.86
C ARG A 641 -25.69 -5.19 3.94
N ARG A 642 -24.49 -4.85 4.44
CA ARG A 642 -23.31 -4.77 3.56
C ARG A 642 -22.83 -6.19 3.26
N PRO A 643 -22.72 -6.59 1.99
CA PRO A 643 -22.24 -7.92 1.65
C PRO A 643 -20.80 -8.09 2.16
N PRO A 644 -20.44 -9.32 2.61
CA PRO A 644 -19.12 -9.62 3.12
C PRO A 644 -18.02 -9.19 2.14
N GLY A 645 -16.98 -8.55 2.67
CA GLY A 645 -15.84 -8.04 1.88
C GLY A 645 -15.94 -6.62 1.35
N GLN A 646 -17.11 -5.96 1.40
CA GLN A 646 -17.19 -4.54 1.03
C GLN A 646 -16.40 -3.61 1.96
N VAL A 647 -16.27 -3.96 3.25
CA VAL A 647 -15.59 -3.09 4.22
C VAL A 647 -14.07 -3.03 3.95
N PRO A 648 -13.34 -4.17 3.88
CA PRO A 648 -11.92 -4.16 3.50
C PRO A 648 -11.66 -3.46 2.17
N TRP A 649 -12.47 -3.77 1.14
CA TRP A 649 -12.34 -3.15 -0.17
C TRP A 649 -12.47 -1.63 -0.14
N ARG A 650 -13.49 -1.09 0.55
CA ARG A 650 -13.67 0.37 0.64
C ARG A 650 -12.52 1.04 1.39
N ILE A 651 -11.99 0.40 2.42
CA ILE A 651 -10.86 0.95 3.18
C ILE A 651 -9.62 0.98 2.30
N PHE A 652 -9.33 -0.13 1.60
CA PHE A 652 -8.27 -0.20 0.61
C PHE A 652 -8.41 0.90 -0.45
N LEU A 653 -9.59 1.02 -1.07
CA LEU A 653 -9.87 2.03 -2.10
C LEU A 653 -9.70 3.47 -1.58
N ASN A 654 -10.19 3.77 -0.37
CA ASN A 654 -10.03 5.11 0.22
C ASN A 654 -8.56 5.44 0.50
N VAL A 655 -7.80 4.47 1.00
CA VAL A 655 -6.37 4.63 1.28
C VAL A 655 -5.61 4.85 -0.03
N SER A 656 -5.82 4.02 -1.04
CA SER A 656 -5.18 4.17 -2.34
C SER A 656 -5.57 5.47 -3.04
N GLY A 657 -6.84 5.88 -2.99
CA GLY A 657 -7.29 7.16 -3.54
C GLY A 657 -6.67 8.38 -2.84
N MET A 658 -6.42 8.31 -1.53
CA MET A 658 -5.66 9.33 -0.81
C MET A 658 -4.21 9.40 -1.32
N LEU A 659 -3.56 8.25 -1.54
CA LEU A 659 -2.21 8.19 -2.08
C LEU A 659 -2.13 8.74 -3.51
N VAL A 660 -3.08 8.39 -4.40
CA VAL A 660 -3.19 8.98 -5.74
C VAL A 660 -3.28 10.50 -5.67
N SER A 661 -4.07 11.03 -4.74
CA SER A 661 -4.20 12.48 -4.55
C SER A 661 -2.88 13.14 -4.18
N VAL A 662 -2.06 12.51 -3.33
CA VAL A 662 -0.70 13.00 -2.98
C VAL A 662 0.19 13.05 -4.22
N TRP A 663 0.16 12.03 -5.07
CA TRP A 663 0.93 12.03 -6.32
C TRP A 663 0.46 13.09 -7.31
N VAL A 664 -0.85 13.28 -7.47
CA VAL A 664 -1.42 14.32 -8.34
C VAL A 664 -1.01 15.72 -7.86
N VAL A 665 -0.98 15.96 -6.54
CA VAL A 665 -0.46 17.21 -5.99
C VAL A 665 1.03 17.38 -6.34
N GLY A 666 1.83 16.31 -6.26
CA GLY A 666 3.21 16.31 -6.73
C GLY A 666 3.36 16.64 -8.21
N VAL A 667 2.53 16.06 -9.08
CA VAL A 667 2.48 16.40 -10.51
C VAL A 667 2.18 17.88 -10.71
N ALA A 668 1.14 18.40 -10.06
CA ALA A 668 0.74 19.79 -10.17
C ALA A 668 1.85 20.75 -9.69
N TRP A 669 2.46 20.45 -8.54
CA TRP A 669 3.56 21.25 -7.98
C TRP A 669 4.74 21.36 -8.95
N TYR A 670 5.23 20.23 -9.45
CA TYR A 670 6.40 20.21 -10.34
C TYR A 670 6.08 20.62 -11.78
N ALA A 671 4.82 20.58 -12.21
CA ALA A 671 4.41 21.11 -13.52
C ALA A 671 4.22 22.63 -13.51
N ILE A 672 3.68 23.20 -12.41
CA ILE A 672 3.41 24.63 -12.30
C ILE A 672 4.69 25.43 -12.03
N THR A 673 5.62 24.91 -11.23
CA THR A 673 6.87 25.61 -10.86
C THR A 673 7.73 26.06 -12.05
N PRO A 674 8.03 25.22 -13.08
CA PRO A 674 8.77 25.69 -14.25
C PRO A 674 7.92 26.63 -15.12
N LEU A 675 6.59 26.44 -15.15
CA LEU A 675 5.70 27.32 -15.91
C LEU A 675 5.64 28.72 -15.32
N SER A 676 5.68 28.86 -13.99
CA SER A 676 5.70 30.17 -13.34
C SER A 676 7.00 30.93 -13.62
N MET A 677 8.14 30.24 -13.74
CA MET A 677 9.40 30.83 -14.23
C MET A 677 9.31 31.27 -15.69
N LEU A 678 8.57 30.54 -16.54
CA LEU A 678 8.36 30.92 -17.93
C LEU A 678 7.39 32.11 -18.08
N VAL A 679 6.42 32.24 -17.17
CA VAL A 679 5.30 33.20 -17.25
C VAL A 679 5.56 34.50 -16.47
N GLY A 680 6.51 34.56 -15.53
CA GLY A 680 6.86 35.79 -14.79
C GLY A 680 8.37 35.91 -14.55
N THR A 681 9.03 37.05 -14.77
CA THR A 681 8.56 38.42 -14.88
C THR A 681 9.39 39.20 -15.91
N GLY A 682 8.78 39.49 -17.07
CA GLY A 682 9.20 40.65 -17.82
C GLY A 682 8.95 41.90 -16.96
N GLY A 683 10.01 42.46 -16.38
CA GLY A 683 9.98 43.77 -15.75
C GLY A 683 9.83 43.80 -14.23
N LYS A 684 10.87 43.36 -13.50
CA LYS A 684 11.38 44.23 -12.44
C LYS A 684 12.49 45.06 -13.06
N ALA A 685 12.13 46.21 -13.62
CA ALA A 685 13.10 47.26 -13.89
C ALA A 685 13.76 47.57 -12.54
N THR A 686 14.97 47.06 -12.37
CA THR A 686 15.85 47.38 -11.25
C THR A 686 15.93 48.90 -11.18
N LEU A 687 15.31 49.47 -10.15
CA LEU A 687 15.45 50.87 -9.80
C LEU A 687 16.92 51.10 -9.42
N GLN A 688 17.76 51.32 -10.43
CA GLN A 688 19.07 51.95 -10.31
C GLN A 688 18.85 53.39 -9.84
N GLY A 689 18.46 53.55 -8.58
CA GLY A 689 18.74 54.79 -7.87
C GLY A 689 20.25 54.91 -7.77
N GLU A 690 20.79 56.07 -8.15
CA GLU A 690 22.21 56.42 -8.05
C GLU A 690 22.74 56.11 -6.64
N LEU A 691 23.27 54.90 -6.45
CA LEU A 691 24.04 54.53 -5.28
C LEU A 691 25.36 55.27 -5.36
N GLY A 692 25.45 56.37 -4.62
CA GLY A 692 26.64 57.19 -4.50
C GLY A 692 27.81 56.39 -3.95
N GLY A 693 28.92 56.41 -4.69
CA GLY A 693 30.23 55.94 -4.27
C GLY A 693 30.59 54.53 -4.77
N SER A 694 31.29 54.45 -5.90
CA SER A 694 31.97 53.22 -6.31
C SER A 694 33.05 52.89 -5.28
N GLY A 695 32.90 51.79 -4.55
CA GLY A 695 33.98 51.27 -3.71
C GLY A 695 35.27 51.10 -4.53
N ARG A 696 36.40 51.51 -3.98
CA ARG A 696 37.72 51.34 -4.61
C ARG A 696 38.34 50.05 -4.10
N ARG A 697 38.71 49.14 -4.99
CA ARG A 697 39.50 47.96 -4.63
C ARG A 697 40.91 48.39 -4.27
N VAL A 698 41.35 48.08 -3.05
CA VAL A 698 42.66 48.43 -2.52
C VAL A 698 43.63 47.27 -2.59
N LEU A 699 43.16 46.04 -2.35
CA LEU A 699 43.97 44.82 -2.47
C LEU A 699 43.27 43.78 -3.34
N SER A 700 43.99 43.20 -4.30
CA SER A 700 43.52 42.09 -5.14
C SER A 700 43.82 40.75 -4.46
N GLY A 701 43.04 39.71 -4.78
CA GLY A 701 43.27 38.34 -4.29
C GLY A 701 44.68 37.79 -4.58
N ASP A 702 45.32 38.26 -5.66
CA ASP A 702 46.67 37.83 -6.06
C ASP A 702 47.78 38.43 -5.19
N SER A 703 47.48 39.45 -4.39
CA SER A 703 48.45 40.08 -3.48
C SER A 703 48.63 39.29 -2.18
N TRP A 704 47.82 38.25 -1.94
CA TRP A 704 47.99 37.36 -0.80
C TRP A 704 49.18 36.43 -1.01
N PRO A 705 49.97 36.14 0.04
CA PRO A 705 51.11 35.23 -0.10
C PRO A 705 50.63 33.85 -0.57
N ALA A 706 51.25 33.36 -1.64
CA ALA A 706 50.93 32.06 -2.22
C ALA A 706 51.11 30.96 -1.17
N ARG A 707 50.00 30.30 -0.82
CA ARG A 707 49.97 29.15 0.09
C ARG A 707 49.28 27.96 -0.60
N PRO A 708 49.55 26.71 -0.16
CA PRO A 708 48.87 25.52 -0.68
C PRO A 708 47.36 25.54 -0.43
N VAL A 709 46.91 26.32 0.55
CA VAL A 709 45.49 26.48 0.91
C VAL A 709 45.14 27.96 0.72
N PRO A 710 44.03 28.29 0.03
CA PRO A 710 43.60 29.67 -0.14
C PRO A 710 43.28 30.31 1.21
N VAL A 711 43.69 31.58 1.37
CA VAL A 711 43.48 32.36 2.59
C VAL A 711 41.99 32.57 2.80
N ARG A 712 41.44 32.03 3.89
CA ARG A 712 40.05 32.26 4.32
C ARG A 712 40.03 33.19 5.53
N PRO A 713 39.73 34.49 5.34
CA PRO A 713 39.69 35.43 6.44
C PRO A 713 38.50 35.13 7.34
N VAL A 714 38.74 35.16 8.65
CA VAL A 714 37.73 34.89 9.68
C VAL A 714 37.27 36.20 10.33
N GLY A 715 38.09 37.26 10.26
CA GLY A 715 37.71 38.59 10.69
C GLY A 715 38.77 39.63 10.35
N MET A 716 38.42 40.91 10.51
CA MET A 716 39.40 42.00 10.40
C MET A 716 39.08 43.11 11.39
N VAL A 717 40.10 43.90 11.71
CA VAL A 717 39.98 45.01 12.66
C VAL A 717 40.90 46.16 12.26
N CYS A 718 40.41 47.39 12.42
CA CYS A 718 41.19 48.61 12.27
C CYS A 718 40.92 49.56 13.44
N HIS A 719 41.90 50.40 13.77
CA HIS A 719 41.77 51.41 14.81
C HIS A 719 42.47 52.71 14.40
N ALA A 720 41.84 53.87 14.63
CA ALA A 720 42.37 55.16 14.20
C ALA A 720 43.76 55.49 14.79
N GLN A 721 44.05 55.01 16.01
CA GLN A 721 45.34 55.24 16.68
C GLN A 721 46.49 54.37 16.13
N GLN A 722 46.21 53.33 15.34
CA GLN A 722 47.22 52.42 14.79
C GLN A 722 47.82 52.92 13.46
N GLY A 723 47.83 54.23 13.23
CA GLY A 723 48.60 54.84 12.13
C GLY A 723 48.22 54.44 10.71
N GLY A 724 47.04 53.84 10.50
CA GLY A 724 46.65 53.35 9.17
C GLY A 724 46.93 51.86 8.96
N ARG A 725 47.12 51.07 10.02
CA ARG A 725 47.25 49.61 9.92
C ARG A 725 45.89 48.92 10.01
N LEU A 726 45.67 47.96 9.13
CA LEU A 726 44.52 47.05 9.14
C LEU A 726 45.03 45.63 9.43
N LEU A 727 44.42 44.96 10.41
CA LEU A 727 44.76 43.58 10.77
C LEU A 727 43.68 42.63 10.27
N VAL A 728 44.07 41.61 9.51
CA VAL A 728 43.17 40.57 8.98
C VAL A 728 43.56 39.23 9.58
N ALA A 729 42.63 38.59 10.28
CA ALA A 729 42.82 37.25 10.82
C ALA A 729 42.35 36.19 9.84
N GLU A 730 43.23 35.25 9.53
CA GLU A 730 42.94 33.96 8.93
C GLU A 730 42.92 32.90 10.03
N ARG A 731 42.45 31.68 9.73
CA ARG A 731 42.42 30.55 10.67
C ARG A 731 43.75 30.34 11.40
N PHE A 732 44.91 30.56 10.78
CA PHE A 732 46.22 30.30 11.39
C PHE A 732 47.22 31.45 11.29
N ALA A 733 46.82 32.63 10.86
CA ALA A 733 47.74 33.77 10.73
C ALA A 733 46.99 35.08 10.91
N VAL A 734 47.72 36.12 11.34
CA VAL A 734 47.22 37.50 11.31
C VAL A 734 48.12 38.31 10.40
N TYR A 735 47.51 38.93 9.42
CA TYR A 735 48.17 39.77 8.43
C TYR A 735 47.97 41.23 8.77
N GLU A 736 49.00 42.01 8.52
CA GLU A 736 49.01 43.46 8.66
C GLU A 736 49.06 44.07 7.26
N ILE A 737 48.14 44.99 7.01
CA ILE A 737 48.01 45.75 5.78
C ILE A 737 48.22 47.21 6.16
N ASP A 738 49.31 47.79 5.68
CA ASP A 738 49.54 49.23 5.82
C ASP A 738 48.69 49.96 4.77
N LEU A 739 47.79 50.84 5.20
CA LEU A 739 46.86 51.57 4.32
C LEU A 739 47.52 52.78 3.63
N VAL A 740 48.82 52.96 3.83
CA VAL A 740 49.72 53.89 3.14
C VAL A 740 49.86 53.45 1.66
N PRO A 741 50.16 54.34 0.68
CA PRO A 741 49.93 54.09 -0.77
C PRO A 741 50.56 52.83 -1.38
N THR A 742 51.53 52.23 -0.71
CA THR A 742 52.09 50.92 -1.03
C THR A 742 51.54 49.90 -0.04
N SER A 743 50.34 49.37 -0.31
CA SER A 743 49.71 48.35 0.53
C SER A 743 50.51 47.05 0.48
N HIS A 744 51.53 46.95 1.33
CA HIS A 744 52.29 45.73 1.52
C HIS A 744 51.56 44.86 2.53
N LEU A 745 51.11 43.69 2.07
CA LEU A 745 50.57 42.66 2.94
C LEU A 745 51.74 41.90 3.55
N GLN A 746 51.92 42.02 4.86
CA GLN A 746 52.94 41.29 5.61
C GLN A 746 52.30 40.55 6.78
N GLN A 747 52.82 39.38 7.14
CA GLN A 747 52.43 38.74 8.38
C GLN A 747 52.93 39.56 9.57
N SER A 748 52.05 39.91 10.50
CA SER A 748 52.43 40.76 11.63
C SER A 748 53.41 40.01 12.54
N ALA A 749 54.65 40.50 12.64
CA ALA A 749 55.70 39.86 13.42
C ALA A 749 55.35 39.81 14.92
N GLU A 750 54.77 40.89 15.45
CA GLU A 750 54.35 41.01 16.86
C GLU A 750 53.27 39.98 17.20
N VAL A 751 52.27 39.82 16.32
CA VAL A 751 51.19 38.85 16.52
C VAL A 751 51.67 37.41 16.34
N HIS A 752 52.59 37.18 15.39
CA HIS A 752 53.19 35.87 15.20
C HIS A 752 54.00 35.43 16.43
N GLU A 753 54.79 36.34 17.01
CA GLU A 753 55.49 36.08 18.26
C GLU A 753 54.52 35.80 19.42
N CYS A 754 53.42 36.56 19.52
CA CYS A 754 52.37 36.29 20.50
C CYS A 754 51.75 34.89 20.35
N LEU A 755 51.38 34.50 19.12
CA LEU A 755 50.79 33.19 18.84
C LEU A 755 51.78 32.04 19.13
N ALA A 756 53.08 32.26 18.89
CA ALA A 756 54.12 31.28 19.18
C ALA A 756 54.27 30.96 20.67
N HIS A 757 53.87 31.87 21.57
CA HIS A 757 53.87 31.62 23.02
C HIS A 757 52.73 30.69 23.47
N GLU A 758 51.64 30.58 22.68
CA GLU A 758 50.46 29.76 22.99
C GLU A 758 50.13 28.82 21.81
N PRO A 759 51.00 27.83 21.52
CA PRO A 759 50.87 26.98 20.33
C PRO A 759 49.61 26.11 20.33
N GLN A 760 49.09 25.75 21.51
CA GLN A 760 47.83 25.01 21.63
C GLN A 760 46.67 25.84 21.09
N PHE A 761 46.53 27.09 21.56
CA PHE A 761 45.54 28.04 21.07
C PHE A 761 45.66 28.27 19.56
N HIS A 762 46.89 28.47 19.07
CA HIS A 762 47.15 28.69 17.63
C HIS A 762 46.77 27.48 16.78
N SER A 763 47.06 26.25 17.24
CA SER A 763 46.77 25.01 16.50
C SER A 763 45.28 24.73 16.33
N GLU A 764 44.43 25.21 17.25
CA GLU A 764 42.98 25.08 17.13
C GLU A 764 42.40 26.01 16.04
N GLY A 765 43.12 27.10 15.75
CA GLY A 765 42.77 28.13 14.79
C GLY A 765 41.96 29.28 15.38
N LEU A 766 41.85 30.37 14.63
CA LEU A 766 41.19 31.62 15.04
C LEU A 766 39.74 31.67 14.54
N ALA A 767 38.82 32.12 15.39
CA ALA A 767 37.40 32.38 15.07
C ALA A 767 37.08 33.87 14.86
N ALA A 768 37.81 34.79 15.49
CA ALA A 768 37.57 36.23 15.37
C ALA A 768 38.78 37.04 15.87
N ILE A 769 38.81 38.33 15.52
CA ILE A 769 39.85 39.30 15.90
C ILE A 769 39.19 40.61 16.34
N SER A 770 39.71 41.25 17.39
CA SER A 770 39.27 42.57 17.88
C SER A 770 40.45 43.34 18.46
N LEU A 771 40.33 44.67 18.57
CA LEU A 771 41.32 45.56 19.16
C LEU A 771 40.77 46.22 20.41
N GLU A 772 41.61 46.36 21.43
CA GLU A 772 41.35 47.10 22.65
C GLU A 772 42.48 48.10 22.90
N CYS A 773 42.23 49.39 22.67
CA CYS A 773 43.20 50.46 22.90
C CYS A 773 42.75 51.30 24.10
N SER A 774 43.57 51.33 25.15
CA SER A 774 43.25 52.06 26.39
C SER A 774 43.87 53.46 26.41
N ASP A 775 45.13 53.58 25.97
CA ASP A 775 45.87 54.85 25.89
C ASP A 775 46.50 55.02 24.50
N PRO A 776 46.80 56.26 24.05
CA PRO A 776 47.57 56.49 22.82
C PRO A 776 48.93 55.79 22.92
N GLY A 777 49.06 54.66 22.22
CA GLY A 777 50.27 53.82 22.23
C GLY A 777 50.18 52.53 23.04
N SER A 778 49.05 52.23 23.70
CA SER A 778 48.81 50.92 24.35
C SER A 778 47.55 50.25 23.79
N CYS A 779 47.77 49.35 22.83
CA CYS A 779 46.72 48.55 22.23
C CYS A 779 46.96 47.06 22.48
N TRP A 780 45.90 46.33 22.71
CA TRP A 780 45.87 44.89 22.83
C TRP A 780 45.06 44.31 21.68
N LEU A 781 45.64 43.35 20.97
CA LEU A 781 44.91 42.49 20.06
C LEU A 781 44.24 41.36 20.83
N LEU A 782 42.96 41.14 20.55
CA LEU A 782 42.14 40.12 21.14
C LEU A 782 41.82 39.09 20.06
N LEU A 783 42.35 37.87 20.21
CA LEU A 783 42.14 36.77 19.28
C LEU A 783 41.23 35.74 19.94
N LEU A 784 40.12 35.38 19.28
CA LEU A 784 39.20 34.33 19.76
C LEU A 784 39.58 33.00 19.11
N GLY A 785 39.70 31.93 19.90
CA GLY A 785 39.97 30.57 19.39
C GLY A 785 38.76 29.99 18.64
N SER A 786 38.97 29.05 17.72
CA SER A 786 37.95 28.44 16.86
C SER A 786 36.79 27.79 17.64
N ARG A 787 37.09 27.31 18.86
CA ARG A 787 36.12 26.75 19.82
C ARG A 787 35.24 27.79 20.51
N GLY A 788 35.61 29.07 20.45
CA GLY A 788 34.89 30.16 21.10
C GLY A 788 35.04 30.23 22.64
N ALA A 789 35.91 29.41 23.25
CA ALA A 789 36.05 29.29 24.71
C ALA A 789 37.22 30.10 25.30
N GLU A 790 38.19 30.49 24.48
CA GLU A 790 39.41 31.15 24.93
C GLU A 790 39.72 32.39 24.07
N VAL A 791 40.23 33.44 24.71
CA VAL A 791 40.66 34.69 24.08
C VAL A 791 42.13 34.93 24.42
N LEU A 792 42.97 35.03 23.41
CA LEU A 792 44.38 35.38 23.57
C LEU A 792 44.54 36.91 23.43
N ARG A 793 45.14 37.54 24.45
CA ARG A 793 45.49 38.95 24.45
C ARG A 793 46.95 39.14 24.05
N CYS A 794 47.21 39.77 22.91
CA CYS A 794 48.55 40.12 22.44
C CYS A 794 48.77 41.63 22.57
N PRO A 795 49.86 42.12 23.18
CA PRO A 795 50.19 43.54 23.11
C PRO A 795 50.57 43.93 21.67
N LEU A 796 50.21 45.14 21.26
CA LEU A 796 50.62 45.75 20.00
C LEU A 796 51.42 47.01 20.30
N GLY A 797 52.64 47.09 19.76
CA GLY A 797 53.50 48.26 19.86
C GLY A 797 54.95 47.94 20.27
N PRO A 798 55.93 48.67 19.73
CA PRO A 798 57.34 48.44 20.00
C PRO A 798 57.67 48.75 21.47
N GLY A 799 58.15 47.75 22.21
CA GLY A 799 58.69 47.91 23.56
C GLY A 799 57.77 47.50 24.72
N GLN A 800 56.54 47.04 24.45
CA GLN A 800 55.70 46.42 25.48
C GLN A 800 56.03 44.93 25.61
N SER A 801 56.98 44.58 26.48
CA SER A 801 57.38 43.19 26.77
C SER A 801 56.36 42.39 27.60
N SER A 802 55.10 42.80 27.61
CA SER A 802 54.07 42.09 28.35
C SER A 802 53.81 40.73 27.69
N ARG A 803 53.98 39.65 28.47
CA ARG A 803 53.65 38.30 28.01
C ARG A 803 52.19 38.23 27.54
N PRO A 804 51.91 37.49 26.46
CA PRO A 804 50.54 37.28 26.02
C PRO A 804 49.73 36.61 27.12
N ARG A 805 48.44 36.95 27.19
CA ARG A 805 47.56 36.48 28.26
C ARG A 805 46.38 35.74 27.66
N LEU A 806 46.34 34.43 27.87
CA LEU A 806 45.18 33.61 27.56
C LEU A 806 44.09 33.82 28.62
N VAL A 807 42.87 34.13 28.19
CA VAL A 807 41.71 34.36 29.04
C VAL A 807 40.64 33.35 28.65
N ARG A 808 40.18 32.54 29.60
CA ARG A 808 39.04 31.63 29.39
C ARG A 808 37.73 32.37 29.59
N LEU A 809 36.78 32.15 28.69
CA LEU A 809 35.43 32.67 28.77
C LEU A 809 34.58 31.67 29.55
N ASP A 810 33.99 32.09 30.68
CA ASP A 810 33.12 31.24 31.47
C ASP A 810 31.69 31.26 30.94
N GLY A 811 31.35 30.21 30.20
CA GLY A 811 29.99 29.85 29.86
C GLY A 811 29.98 28.45 29.22
N GLY A 812 28.93 27.67 29.47
CA GLY A 812 28.84 26.25 29.08
C GLY A 812 29.02 25.97 27.57
N PRO A 813 29.04 24.69 27.15
CA PRO A 813 29.54 24.20 25.85
C PRO A 813 28.87 24.72 24.56
N SER A 814 28.05 25.77 24.58
CA SER A 814 27.30 26.31 23.43
C SER A 814 27.93 27.55 22.75
N PHE A 815 29.16 27.95 23.06
CA PHE A 815 29.80 29.16 22.48
C PHE A 815 30.28 29.04 21.03
N ALA A 816 30.09 27.89 20.37
CA ALA A 816 30.34 27.74 18.93
C ALA A 816 29.55 28.75 18.07
N GLY A 817 28.53 29.38 18.66
CA GLY A 817 27.62 30.33 18.05
C GLY A 817 27.96 31.80 18.20
N PHE A 818 29.21 32.28 18.31
CA PHE A 818 29.53 33.72 18.22
C PHE A 818 30.40 34.06 16.99
N ARG A 819 30.13 35.18 16.31
CA ARG A 819 30.89 35.67 15.12
C ARG A 819 31.89 36.78 15.44
N ALA A 820 31.63 37.58 16.47
CA ALA A 820 32.45 38.74 16.82
C ALA A 820 32.46 38.95 18.33
N ILE A 821 33.56 39.51 18.84
CA ILE A 821 33.72 39.92 20.23
C ILE A 821 34.18 41.38 20.24
N MET A 822 33.64 42.18 21.15
CA MET A 822 34.09 43.55 21.44
C MET A 822 34.37 43.70 22.93
N ALA A 823 35.42 44.44 23.28
CA ALA A 823 35.70 44.88 24.63
C ALA A 823 35.47 46.40 24.71
N ALA A 824 34.58 46.85 25.61
CA ALA A 824 34.42 48.27 25.90
C ALA A 824 35.47 48.69 26.95
N PRO A 825 36.13 49.86 26.79
CA PRO A 825 37.07 50.36 27.78
C PRO A 825 36.37 50.55 29.13
N PRO A 826 37.07 50.35 30.25
CA PRO A 826 36.50 50.54 31.57
C PRO A 826 36.07 52.01 31.72
N GLN A 827 34.83 52.24 32.16
CA GLN A 827 34.38 53.59 32.51
C GLN A 827 35.26 54.13 33.65
N GLN A 828 36.12 55.10 33.34
CA GLN A 828 36.80 55.87 34.38
C GLN A 828 35.76 56.69 35.13
N HIS A 829 35.33 56.21 36.29
CA HIS A 829 34.61 57.06 37.23
C HIS A 829 35.58 58.10 37.77
N SER A 830 35.46 59.35 37.31
CA SER A 830 36.15 60.50 37.87
C SER A 830 35.55 60.83 39.25
N GLY A 831 35.92 60.04 40.25
CA GLY A 831 35.48 60.22 41.63
C GLY A 831 36.53 59.63 42.57
N SER A 832 37.25 60.50 43.27
CA SER A 832 38.32 60.18 44.21
C SER A 832 37.87 59.19 45.29
N SER A 833 38.42 57.97 45.28
CA SER A 833 39.04 57.32 46.46
C SER A 833 39.61 55.97 46.07
N GLN A 834 40.91 55.79 46.29
CA GLN A 834 41.65 54.55 46.07
C GLN A 834 41.05 53.38 46.87
N LYS A 835 40.32 52.49 46.19
CA LYS A 835 40.37 51.05 46.45
C LYS A 835 40.51 50.38 45.09
N LEU A 836 41.43 49.42 45.00
CA LEU A 836 41.69 48.56 43.84
C LEU A 836 40.38 47.83 43.44
N ALA A 837 39.50 48.53 42.73
CA ALA A 837 38.41 47.91 42.01
C ALA A 837 39.03 47.27 40.77
N THR A 838 38.92 45.96 40.67
CA THR A 838 39.07 45.25 39.40
C THR A 838 38.10 45.88 38.41
N GLY A 839 38.58 46.84 37.62
CA GLY A 839 37.83 47.48 36.56
C GLY A 839 37.44 46.41 35.55
N GLY A 840 36.23 45.86 35.72
CA GLY A 840 35.73 44.81 34.85
C GLY A 840 35.45 45.39 33.48
N HIS A 841 36.33 45.09 32.52
CA HIS A 841 36.04 45.30 31.11
C HIS A 841 34.71 44.63 30.79
N ARG A 842 33.81 45.35 30.10
CA ARG A 842 32.55 44.76 29.62
C ARG A 842 32.78 44.23 28.22
N TRP A 843 32.59 42.93 28.06
CA TRP A 843 32.75 42.24 26.79
C TRP A 843 31.37 42.04 26.17
N TRP A 844 31.28 42.06 24.86
CA TRP A 844 30.04 41.84 24.10
C TRP A 844 30.31 40.86 22.97
N GLY A 845 29.37 39.97 22.68
CA GLY A 845 29.45 39.00 21.58
C GLY A 845 28.21 39.04 20.69
N VAL A 846 28.39 38.82 19.39
CA VAL A 846 27.27 38.69 18.41
C VAL A 846 27.07 37.23 18.03
N PRO A 847 25.87 36.64 18.20
CA PRO A 847 25.64 35.24 17.91
C PRO A 847 25.58 34.89 16.40
N LYS A 848 26.01 33.68 16.01
CA LYS A 848 25.85 33.08 14.67
C LYS A 848 24.39 32.72 14.46
N GLY A 849 23.76 33.22 13.39
CA GLY A 849 22.43 32.78 12.94
C GLY A 849 21.28 33.78 13.10
N GLY A 850 21.54 34.97 13.66
CA GLY A 850 20.53 36.04 13.70
C GLY A 850 20.95 37.23 12.84
N SER A 851 20.36 37.40 11.65
CA SER A 851 20.61 38.54 10.76
C SER A 851 20.24 39.91 11.37
N CYS A 852 19.76 39.97 12.62
CA CYS A 852 19.45 41.18 13.39
C CYS A 852 19.62 40.99 14.93
N ALA A 853 20.40 40.01 15.40
CA ALA A 853 20.51 39.75 16.84
C ALA A 853 21.30 40.86 17.56
N ALA A 854 20.72 41.44 18.62
CA ALA A 854 21.39 42.43 19.45
C ALA A 854 22.64 41.82 20.13
N PRO A 855 23.73 42.59 20.30
CA PRO A 855 24.93 42.12 20.98
C PRO A 855 24.64 41.72 22.43
N VAL A 856 25.21 40.60 22.88
CA VAL A 856 25.02 40.03 24.23
C VAL A 856 26.25 40.31 25.09
N GLN A 857 26.07 40.80 26.31
CA GLN A 857 27.18 41.06 27.22
C GLN A 857 27.79 39.74 27.76
N LEU A 858 29.09 39.55 27.58
CA LEU A 858 29.86 38.40 28.05
C LEU A 858 30.45 38.68 29.44
N ARG A 859 30.41 37.66 30.30
CA ARG A 859 31.04 37.69 31.63
C ARG A 859 32.43 37.05 31.54
N VAL A 860 33.47 37.80 31.87
CA VAL A 860 34.86 37.33 31.77
C VAL A 860 35.44 37.15 33.17
N GLN A 861 35.97 35.95 33.45
CA GLN A 861 36.73 35.68 34.68
C GLN A 861 38.22 35.63 34.36
N PHE A 862 39.00 36.45 35.07
CA PHE A 862 40.45 36.45 34.96
C PHE A 862 41.02 35.40 35.90
N GLY A 863 41.19 34.16 35.42
CA GLY A 863 41.90 33.13 36.17
C GLY A 863 43.41 33.42 36.22
N SER A 864 43.96 33.69 37.40
CA SER A 864 45.41 33.66 37.63
C SER A 864 45.74 32.58 38.67
N ARG A 865 46.00 31.34 38.23
CA ARG A 865 46.66 30.33 39.07
C ARG A 865 47.63 29.47 38.26
N PRO A 866 48.82 29.17 38.80
CA PRO A 866 49.78 28.25 38.21
C PRO A 866 49.32 26.80 38.41
N ILE A 867 49.57 25.97 37.40
CA ILE A 867 49.23 24.55 37.39
C ILE A 867 50.16 23.80 38.34
N ALA A 868 49.61 23.18 39.38
CA ALA A 868 50.28 22.14 40.15
C ALA A 868 49.32 20.96 40.43
N SER A 869 49.69 19.83 39.83
CA SER A 869 49.45 18.42 40.20
C SER A 869 48.07 17.95 40.66
N ALA A 870 47.57 16.97 39.92
CA ALA A 870 46.49 16.06 40.23
C ALA A 870 46.61 15.38 41.61
N GLN A 871 45.49 15.30 42.33
CA GLN A 871 45.23 14.19 43.26
C GLN A 871 43.72 13.96 43.46
N LYS A 872 43.36 12.68 43.39
CA LYS A 872 42.06 12.08 43.70
C LYS A 872 41.45 12.62 45.00
N PHE A 873 40.14 12.86 45.02
CA PHE A 873 39.30 12.49 46.15
C PHE A 873 37.86 12.21 45.71
N SER A 874 37.43 10.99 45.98
CA SER A 874 36.06 10.50 45.95
C SER A 874 35.30 10.92 47.21
N SER A 875 34.01 11.25 47.09
CA SER A 875 32.88 10.77 47.91
C SER A 875 31.82 11.84 48.28
N TRP A 876 30.56 11.44 48.05
CA TRP A 876 29.28 11.95 48.58
C TRP A 876 28.78 13.33 48.08
N GLY A 877 27.55 13.49 47.56
CA GLY A 877 26.37 12.62 47.60
C GLY A 877 25.31 12.97 46.53
N ARG A 878 24.37 12.04 46.41
CA ARG A 878 23.24 11.97 45.47
C ARG A 878 22.33 13.20 45.57
N GLN A 879 21.84 13.69 44.42
CA GLN A 879 20.41 13.75 44.12
C GLN A 879 20.17 14.07 42.62
N HIS A 880 19.29 13.26 42.02
CA HIS A 880 18.72 13.31 40.65
C HIS A 880 19.61 12.91 39.47
N GLU A 881 19.58 11.61 39.17
CA GLU A 881 19.85 11.01 37.87
C GLU A 881 18.67 11.27 36.90
N GLU A 882 18.96 11.74 35.69
CA GLU A 882 18.28 11.29 34.48
C GLU A 882 19.32 10.54 33.65
N VAL A 883 19.03 9.27 33.43
CA VAL A 883 19.86 8.26 32.77
C VAL A 883 19.73 8.39 31.26
N VAL A 884 20.86 8.56 30.58
CA VAL A 884 21.05 8.21 29.16
C VAL A 884 22.34 7.36 29.09
N GLU A 885 22.19 6.04 29.07
CA GLU A 885 23.18 5.07 28.55
C GLU A 885 22.46 4.34 27.42
N LEU A 886 22.84 4.45 26.13
CA LEU A 886 24.02 3.90 25.46
C LEU A 886 24.29 2.43 25.82
N TYR A 887 23.69 1.52 25.04
CA TYR A 887 24.11 0.12 24.95
C TYR A 887 24.86 -0.14 23.65
N LEU A 888 26.14 -0.52 23.80
CA LEU A 888 26.88 -1.31 22.82
C LEU A 888 26.82 -2.78 23.25
N THR A 889 26.37 -3.62 22.32
CA THR A 889 26.72 -5.02 22.04
C THR A 889 27.02 -5.99 23.19
N GLY A 890 26.23 -7.07 23.27
CA GLY A 890 26.61 -8.33 23.89
C GLY A 890 25.49 -9.38 23.78
N GLU A 891 25.77 -10.48 23.07
CA GLU A 891 24.98 -11.72 23.10
C GLU A 891 24.83 -12.25 24.55
N VAL A 892 23.69 -12.88 24.85
CA VAL A 892 23.55 -14.23 25.47
C VAL A 892 22.09 -14.43 25.92
N ASP A 893 21.60 -15.63 25.63
CA ASP A 893 20.35 -16.32 26.01
C ASP A 893 19.65 -15.86 27.30
N TRP A 894 18.31 -15.75 27.25
CA TRP A 894 17.47 -16.06 28.41
C TRP A 894 16.18 -16.77 28.05
N ALA A 895 16.00 -17.89 28.74
CA ALA A 895 14.81 -18.71 28.85
C ALA A 895 13.66 -18.01 29.60
N GLU A 896 12.49 -18.61 29.43
CA GLU A 896 11.17 -18.36 30.03
C GLU A 896 11.15 -17.83 31.47
N SER A 897 10.22 -16.90 31.73
CA SER A 897 9.32 -16.99 32.89
C SER A 897 8.17 -16.00 32.77
N GLU A 898 6.95 -16.54 32.75
CA GLU A 898 5.71 -15.84 33.06
C GLU A 898 5.73 -15.22 34.47
N ALA A 899 5.15 -14.04 34.64
CA ALA A 899 4.17 -13.70 35.69
C ALA A 899 3.94 -12.18 35.76
N GLY A 900 2.67 -11.77 35.91
CA GLY A 900 2.35 -10.48 36.53
C GLY A 900 1.40 -9.56 35.77
N ARG A 901 0.12 -9.94 35.70
CA ARG A 901 -1.01 -9.09 35.27
C ARG A 901 -1.48 -8.20 36.44
N ARG A 902 -1.58 -6.86 36.25
CA ARG A 902 -2.76 -5.97 36.51
C ARG A 902 -2.49 -4.54 37.06
N THR A 903 -3.19 -3.60 36.39
CA THR A 903 -3.91 -2.38 36.86
C THR A 903 -3.15 -1.11 37.30
N LEU A 904 -3.38 0.01 36.58
CA LEU A 904 -4.28 1.10 37.02
C LEU A 904 -4.56 2.14 35.92
N ARG A 905 -5.80 2.67 35.94
CA ARG A 905 -6.34 3.77 35.13
C ARG A 905 -6.29 5.09 35.92
N MET A 906 -6.37 6.21 35.17
CA MET A 906 -6.79 7.58 35.53
C MET A 906 -5.77 8.49 36.23
N ALA A 907 -5.36 9.55 35.52
CA ALA A 907 -5.59 10.94 35.93
C ALA A 907 -5.24 11.90 34.77
N ASP A 908 -6.23 12.70 34.39
CA ASP A 908 -6.16 13.84 33.48
C ASP A 908 -6.01 15.13 34.30
N SER A 909 -5.57 16.21 33.65
CA SER A 909 -5.71 17.62 34.07
C SER A 909 -4.90 18.17 35.27
N SER A 910 -3.65 18.64 35.03
CA SER A 910 -3.01 19.68 35.87
C SER A 910 -1.77 20.36 35.27
N LEU A 911 -1.83 20.87 34.02
CA LEU A 911 -0.67 21.56 33.41
C LEU A 911 -1.04 22.69 32.42
N ARG A 912 -1.99 23.56 32.81
CA ARG A 912 -2.32 24.78 32.04
C ARG A 912 -2.42 26.08 32.86
N GLN A 913 -1.80 26.17 34.03
CA GLN A 913 -1.98 27.36 34.90
C GLN A 913 -0.72 27.90 35.60
N ALA A 914 0.46 27.78 34.99
CA ALA A 914 1.71 28.33 35.55
C ALA A 914 2.58 29.09 34.54
N ALA A 915 2.00 29.96 33.71
CA ALA A 915 2.76 30.77 32.74
C ALA A 915 2.18 32.17 32.48
N LYS A 916 1.78 32.93 33.52
CA LYS A 916 1.27 34.31 33.35
C LYS A 916 1.69 35.36 34.40
N HIS A 917 2.75 35.14 35.19
CA HIS A 917 3.17 36.13 36.21
C HIS A 917 4.69 36.42 36.23
N ALA A 918 5.25 36.88 35.11
CA ALA A 918 6.63 37.40 35.09
C ALA A 918 6.87 38.46 34.00
N VAL A 919 6.05 39.51 33.93
CA VAL A 919 6.37 40.75 33.20
C VAL A 919 5.73 41.92 33.94
N VAL A 920 6.46 42.57 34.85
CA VAL A 920 6.40 44.00 35.24
C VAL A 920 7.46 44.22 36.33
N GLN A 921 8.65 44.72 35.98
CA GLN A 921 9.50 45.62 36.81
C GLN A 921 10.86 45.83 36.14
N ALA A 922 10.98 46.90 35.34
CA ALA A 922 12.27 47.53 35.07
C ALA A 922 11.99 48.93 34.47
N GLY A 923 11.87 49.92 35.35
CA GLY A 923 11.75 51.32 34.95
C GLY A 923 12.16 52.21 36.12
N ALA A 924 13.42 52.65 36.13
CA ALA A 924 13.89 53.92 36.68
C ALA A 924 15.41 54.05 36.53
N GLU A 925 15.87 55.30 36.44
CA GLU A 925 17.26 55.80 36.48
C GLU A 925 17.97 56.01 35.13
N ALA A 926 17.75 57.20 34.57
CA ALA A 926 18.64 57.84 33.59
C ALA A 926 18.87 59.29 34.01
N HIS A 927 20.04 59.62 34.55
CA HIS A 927 20.61 60.97 34.51
C HIS A 927 22.14 60.94 34.61
N ALA A 928 22.76 61.76 33.75
CA ALA A 928 24.14 62.26 33.76
C ALA A 928 25.26 61.34 33.24
N LEU A 929 25.51 61.35 31.92
CA LEU A 929 26.86 61.13 31.34
C LEU A 929 27.01 61.91 30.02
N GLN A 930 27.84 62.96 30.03
CA GLN A 930 28.26 63.72 28.85
C GLN A 930 29.78 63.54 28.71
N GLY A 931 30.20 62.86 27.64
CA GLY A 931 31.63 62.62 27.34
C GLY A 931 31.97 61.19 26.94
N ILE A 932 31.42 60.69 25.82
CA ILE A 932 31.84 59.41 25.21
C ILE A 932 31.97 59.67 23.69
N GLY A 933 33.09 59.25 23.09
CA GLY A 933 33.28 59.30 21.64
C GLY A 933 32.22 58.46 20.92
N ARG A 934 31.61 59.00 19.85
CA ARG A 934 30.58 58.32 19.05
C ARG A 934 31.14 57.00 18.49
N GLN A 935 30.59 55.86 18.90
CA GLN A 935 30.90 54.56 18.31
C GLN A 935 29.90 54.27 17.18
N SER A 936 30.42 53.97 15.99
CA SER A 936 29.60 53.54 14.85
C SER A 936 29.60 52.02 14.76
N PHE A 937 28.43 51.46 14.45
CA PHE A 937 28.12 50.05 14.31
C PHE A 937 27.86 49.73 12.84
N LEU A 938 28.31 48.56 12.41
CA LEU A 938 28.22 48.12 11.02
C LEU A 938 27.46 46.80 11.00
N GLY A 939 26.41 46.73 10.18
CA GLY A 939 25.66 45.52 9.92
C GLY A 939 25.62 45.24 8.43
N LEU A 940 26.11 44.07 8.03
CA LEU A 940 25.82 43.50 6.72
C LEU A 940 24.41 42.91 6.79
N SER A 941 23.47 43.40 5.98
CA SER A 941 22.23 42.67 5.79
C SER A 941 22.49 41.64 4.69
N ASP A 942 22.53 40.36 5.07
CA ASP A 942 22.35 39.30 4.08
C ASP A 942 20.97 39.54 3.47
N GLY A 943 20.91 39.85 2.17
CA GLY A 943 19.66 39.73 1.42
C GLY A 943 19.15 38.33 1.73
N GLY A 944 17.91 38.23 2.27
CA GLY A 944 17.38 36.95 2.73
C GLY A 944 17.58 35.88 1.65
N LEU A 945 17.72 34.62 2.06
CA LEU A 945 18.04 33.46 1.21
C LEU A 945 17.22 33.32 -0.09
N ASP A 946 16.13 34.07 -0.25
CA ASP A 946 15.25 34.11 -1.43
C ASP A 946 15.24 35.45 -2.21
N SER A 947 16.07 36.43 -1.85
CA SER A 947 16.14 37.72 -2.56
C SER A 947 17.49 37.88 -3.28
N GLU A 948 17.48 37.82 -4.61
CA GLU A 948 18.57 38.27 -5.50
C GLU A 948 18.76 39.81 -5.45
N GLY A 949 18.73 40.39 -4.25
CA GLY A 949 19.01 41.80 -4.02
C GLY A 949 20.50 42.01 -3.76
N PRO A 950 21.08 43.15 -4.16
CA PRO A 950 22.46 43.49 -3.80
C PRO A 950 22.59 43.51 -2.27
N GLN A 951 23.66 42.91 -1.75
CA GLN A 951 23.96 42.97 -0.32
C GLN A 951 24.16 44.43 0.08
N MET A 952 23.32 44.91 1.00
CA MET A 952 23.39 46.28 1.50
C MET A 952 24.19 46.28 2.81
N LEU A 953 25.21 47.13 2.85
CA LEU A 953 25.92 47.45 4.08
C LEU A 953 25.21 48.59 4.76
N HIS A 954 24.80 48.42 6.03
CA HIS A 954 24.21 49.48 6.84
C HIS A 954 25.20 49.94 7.92
N THR A 955 25.44 51.25 8.00
CA THR A 955 26.06 51.86 9.18
C THR A 955 25.01 52.41 10.12
N TRP A 956 25.28 52.29 11.41
CA TRP A 956 24.49 52.85 12.49
C TRP A 956 25.44 53.64 13.39
N THR A 957 25.02 54.78 13.92
CA THR A 957 25.81 55.54 14.90
C THR A 957 25.11 55.46 16.24
N ALA A 958 25.84 55.07 17.29
CA ALA A 958 25.33 55.14 18.64
C ALA A 958 25.23 56.61 19.09
N LEU A 959 24.02 56.97 19.52
CA LEU A 959 23.70 58.23 20.14
C LEU A 959 24.08 58.18 21.63
N PRO A 960 24.37 59.34 22.26
CA PRO A 960 24.76 59.41 23.67
C PRO A 960 23.75 58.80 24.66
N ASP A 961 22.49 58.63 24.24
CA ASP A 961 21.40 58.04 25.01
C ASP A 961 21.29 56.51 24.86
N GLY A 962 22.25 55.87 24.17
CA GLY A 962 22.28 54.43 23.94
C GLY A 962 21.38 53.96 22.78
N ARG A 963 20.73 54.87 22.04
CA ARG A 963 19.98 54.53 20.82
C ARG A 963 20.90 54.52 19.60
N PHE A 964 20.51 53.80 18.55
CA PHE A 964 21.26 53.71 17.29
C PHE A 964 20.49 54.43 16.18
N ARG A 965 21.18 55.25 15.38
CA ARG A 965 20.60 55.90 14.19
C ARG A 965 21.26 55.36 12.94
N HIS A 966 20.48 54.97 11.92
CA HIS A 966 21.01 54.59 10.61
C HIS A 966 21.73 55.79 9.99
N ALA A 967 23.00 55.62 9.65
CA ALA A 967 23.88 56.70 9.19
C ALA A 967 24.01 56.72 7.66
N ALA A 968 24.20 55.56 7.04
CA ALA A 968 24.27 55.40 5.59
C ALA A 968 24.10 53.92 5.18
N ALA A 969 23.79 53.70 3.90
CA ALA A 969 23.80 52.38 3.30
C ALA A 969 24.58 52.37 1.98
N TRP A 970 25.37 51.32 1.75
CA TRP A 970 26.12 51.12 0.51
C TRP A 970 25.71 49.81 -0.12
N GLY A 971 25.53 49.80 -1.43
CA GLY A 971 25.41 48.57 -2.21
C GLY A 971 26.80 47.97 -2.39
N LEU A 972 26.98 46.76 -1.90
CA LEU A 972 28.22 46.04 -2.11
C LEU A 972 28.20 45.40 -3.52
N PRO A 973 29.36 45.31 -4.19
CA PRO A 973 29.47 44.62 -5.46
C PRO A 973 28.85 43.20 -5.42
N GLU A 974 27.98 42.91 -6.38
CA GLU A 974 27.33 41.60 -6.53
C GLU A 974 28.34 40.48 -6.86
N GLY A 975 27.96 39.23 -6.56
CA GLY A 975 28.80 38.04 -6.82
C GLY A 975 29.99 37.88 -5.87
N ARG A 976 29.97 38.56 -4.71
CA ARG A 976 31.02 38.47 -3.68
C ARG A 976 30.42 38.11 -2.32
N SER A 977 31.09 37.21 -1.60
CA SER A 977 30.82 36.93 -0.19
C SER A 977 31.64 37.87 0.69
N TRP A 978 30.96 38.72 1.46
CA TRP A 978 31.60 39.68 2.36
C TRP A 978 31.73 39.11 3.75
N THR A 979 32.95 39.09 4.27
CA THR A 979 33.30 38.34 5.50
C THR A 979 33.53 39.26 6.69
N ALA A 980 34.09 40.45 6.47
CA ALA A 980 34.42 41.37 7.55
C ALA A 980 34.37 42.85 7.10
N GLY A 981 34.04 43.74 8.05
CA GLY A 981 33.96 45.19 7.87
C GLY A 981 34.65 45.94 9.01
N CYS A 982 35.35 47.04 8.74
CA CYS A 982 35.85 47.94 9.80
C CYS A 982 35.94 49.38 9.27
N SER A 983 35.82 50.39 10.14
CA SER A 983 35.91 51.81 9.76
C SER A 983 37.10 52.51 10.41
N ALA A 984 37.95 53.15 9.60
CA ALA A 984 39.06 53.97 10.09
C ALA A 984 39.44 55.04 9.06
N HIS A 985 39.93 56.19 9.55
CA HIS A 985 40.45 57.29 8.72
C HIS A 985 39.48 57.83 7.66
N GLY A 986 38.18 57.90 7.97
CA GLY A 986 37.18 58.39 7.02
C GLY A 986 36.80 57.39 5.91
N HIS A 987 37.30 56.16 5.97
CA HIS A 987 36.92 55.09 5.06
C HIS A 987 36.30 53.92 5.80
N PHE A 988 35.36 53.25 5.14
CA PHE A 988 34.90 51.92 5.50
C PHE A 988 35.65 50.89 4.65
N TRP A 989 36.29 49.95 5.32
CA TRP A 989 37.01 48.85 4.72
C TRP A 989 36.13 47.61 4.76
N ALA A 990 36.03 46.91 3.64
CA ALA A 990 35.27 45.68 3.52
C ALA A 990 36.15 44.59 2.90
N LEU A 991 36.10 43.39 3.47
CA LEU A 991 36.80 42.23 2.95
C LEU A 991 35.79 41.27 2.34
N GLY A 992 35.94 40.98 1.06
CA GLY A 992 35.04 40.07 0.35
C GLY A 992 35.78 39.25 -0.71
N GLY A 993 35.32 38.03 -0.98
CA GLY A 993 35.87 37.16 -2.01
C GLY A 993 34.83 36.83 -3.06
N THR A 994 35.25 36.58 -4.31
CA THR A 994 34.42 35.86 -5.27
C THR A 994 34.63 34.37 -5.07
N ASP A 995 33.57 33.58 -5.12
CA ASP A 995 33.66 32.13 -5.01
C ASP A 995 34.59 31.58 -6.11
N GLY A 996 35.72 31.00 -5.71
CA GLY A 996 36.75 30.46 -6.62
C GLY A 996 37.94 31.37 -6.95
N ALA A 997 38.03 32.61 -6.46
CA ALA A 997 39.23 33.43 -6.63
C ALA A 997 40.38 32.99 -5.71
N MET A 998 41.62 33.30 -6.11
CA MET A 998 42.85 32.91 -5.39
C MET A 998 43.10 33.65 -4.06
N GLY A 999 42.15 34.46 -3.58
CA GLY A 999 42.24 35.13 -2.27
C GLY A 999 41.14 36.17 -2.08
N PRO A 1000 40.97 36.70 -0.85
CA PRO A 1000 39.98 37.75 -0.58
C PRO A 1000 40.43 39.11 -1.14
N GLU A 1001 39.48 39.94 -1.55
CA GLU A 1001 39.71 41.31 -2.00
C GLU A 1001 39.41 42.31 -0.86
N LEU A 1002 40.25 43.33 -0.72
CA LEU A 1002 40.00 44.44 0.21
C LEU A 1002 39.47 45.65 -0.56
N TRP A 1003 38.34 46.19 -0.10
CA TRP A 1003 37.68 47.33 -0.69
C TRP A 1003 37.60 48.49 0.31
N SER A 1004 37.78 49.71 -0.18
CA SER A 1004 37.58 50.94 0.57
C SER A 1004 36.38 51.70 0.03
N PHE A 1005 35.51 52.15 0.92
CA PHE A 1005 34.37 53.00 0.64
C PHE A 1005 34.57 54.29 1.41
N ASP A 1006 34.42 55.43 0.74
CA ASP A 1006 34.48 56.72 1.41
C ASP A 1006 33.26 56.82 2.34
N LEU A 1007 33.53 57.07 3.63
CA LEU A 1007 32.45 57.45 4.52
C LEU A 1007 32.08 58.90 4.18
N PRO A 1008 30.78 59.22 4.07
CA PRO A 1008 30.39 60.62 3.94
C PRO A 1008 31.00 61.41 5.09
N GLU A 1009 31.51 62.62 4.80
CA GLU A 1009 32.15 63.47 5.80
C GLU A 1009 31.31 63.52 7.08
N PRO A 1010 31.95 63.45 8.26
CA PRO A 1010 31.23 63.34 9.52
C PRO A 1010 30.29 64.55 9.71
N LEU A 1011 28.99 64.26 9.86
CA LEU A 1011 27.97 65.20 10.31
C LEU A 1011 28.03 65.46 11.83
#